data_AF-A0A4V3VL86-F1
#
_entry.id   AF-A0A4V3VL86-F1
#
_cell.length_a   1.000
_cell.length_b   1.000
_cell.length_c   1.000
_cell.angle_alpha   90.00
_cell.angle_beta   90.00
_cell.angle_gamma   90.00
#
_symmetry.space_group_name_H-M   'P 1'
#
loop_
_entity.id
_entity.type
_entity.pdbx_description
1 polymer ?
#
loop_
_entity_poly.entity_id
_entity_poly.type
_entity_poly.pdbx_seq_one_letter_code
_entity_poly.pdbx_strand_id
1 'polypeptide(L)'
;MLERQWGRIVIAAVGLVVVAASVGVFVVDAETAEPEPVVFEETVSTGLALEDELALGADVQLPRAQVFYSQYDYVVGYHGIETFVESFQDDGHTARFGHPQAVYVTDYATVDPQLASDGHPTADRSPEWTDAEDAWFVVESDARTPRGETVLPFSDRDAAASFANRRGGTILDWPTLLERAFDRDDATAVADQLDDRHADADARVESIGALRDRPVSTVVGEDAATIQDALEAAPENTTVLVPAGTYNETLEIDRSLTLRGEGDVTIQGDGDGSVVTSTADRSAVIGVTVAGSGTEQPASGDLPGDDEEAGDWDEVFERNHAHSDAGIALHTAADSLVEDVTVDSDVTGILLRRSEGSVVRDATVDSPRDRTDGHAGILAFRSPIVIENATVTDGQDAIYAHRSPELVVRDSDLEGSHLGIHLMHTSDAILANNRLRNQSHTGIYVMTGPERIAIVDNDVRGAAYGIEAAGSDAYVADNRLTESQIGLRIGSTDSRLEGNVLAGNEVGAEVRTVVPTNQVLANDFIENAVHATAGSGPLRIWSQNGQGNYWQGATSLSGDATVDRSYSPTAPVDQRLHRTDGTVTLSRGPALDAIAGLEGSVPGMRSGSIVDLAPTCEPNNQDALEGTPWDDRAWSCEYPLQTVDP
;
A
#
# COMPACT_ATOMS: atom_id res chain seq x y z
N MET A 1 -21.10 35.12 61.96
CA MET A 1 -20.85 33.71 62.33
C MET A 1 -21.74 32.74 61.55
N LEU A 2 -22.99 33.08 61.24
CA LEU A 2 -23.91 32.25 60.43
C LEU A 2 -23.51 32.08 58.94
N GLU A 3 -22.93 33.10 58.28
CA GLU A 3 -22.56 32.99 56.85
C GLU A 3 -21.39 32.02 56.57
N ARG A 4 -20.41 31.94 57.47
CA ARG A 4 -19.30 30.97 57.36
C ARG A 4 -19.75 29.53 57.58
N GLN A 5 -20.85 29.33 58.30
CA GLN A 5 -21.41 28.02 58.58
C GLN A 5 -22.24 27.51 57.39
N TRP A 6 -22.96 28.42 56.71
CA TRP A 6 -23.67 28.13 55.46
C TRP A 6 -22.72 27.80 54.30
N GLY A 7 -21.62 28.55 54.13
CA GLY A 7 -20.62 28.24 53.09
C GLY A 7 -19.98 26.86 53.24
N ARG A 8 -19.72 26.41 54.48
CA ARG A 8 -19.18 25.07 54.75
C ARG A 8 -20.19 23.94 54.50
N ILE A 9 -21.48 24.20 54.76
CA ILE A 9 -22.55 23.23 54.49
C ILE A 9 -22.79 23.08 52.98
N VAL A 10 -22.73 24.18 52.22
CA VAL A 10 -22.87 24.15 50.76
C VAL A 10 -21.68 23.45 50.11
N ILE A 11 -20.44 23.69 50.56
CA ILE A 11 -19.25 22.99 50.03
C ILE A 11 -19.29 21.49 50.38
N ALA A 12 -19.72 21.14 51.59
CA ALA A 12 -19.88 19.73 51.98
C ALA A 12 -21.01 19.04 51.19
N ALA A 13 -22.11 19.75 50.91
CA ALA A 13 -23.22 19.21 50.12
C ALA A 13 -22.84 19.05 48.64
N VAL A 14 -22.10 20.01 48.05
CA VAL A 14 -21.59 19.89 46.68
C VAL A 14 -20.54 18.78 46.59
N GLY A 15 -19.64 18.66 47.57
CA GLY A 15 -18.68 17.56 47.65
C GLY A 15 -19.35 16.19 47.77
N LEU A 16 -20.44 16.08 48.53
CA LEU A 16 -21.19 14.83 48.68
C LEU A 16 -22.02 14.49 47.44
N VAL A 17 -22.53 15.49 46.71
CA VAL A 17 -23.22 15.30 45.42
C VAL A 17 -22.21 14.93 44.32
N VAL A 18 -21.00 15.49 44.31
CA VAL A 18 -19.94 15.10 43.38
C VAL A 18 -19.44 13.70 43.70
N VAL A 19 -19.25 13.34 44.98
CA VAL A 19 -18.87 11.97 45.37
C VAL A 19 -19.99 10.96 45.08
N ALA A 20 -21.26 11.33 45.32
CA ALA A 20 -22.41 10.48 44.99
C ALA A 20 -22.67 10.41 43.47
N ALA A 21 -22.32 11.43 42.69
CA ALA A 21 -22.36 11.38 41.23
C ALA A 21 -21.17 10.58 40.66
N SER A 22 -19.99 10.64 41.29
CA SER A 22 -18.84 9.82 40.90
C SER A 22 -18.94 8.37 41.37
N VAL A 23 -19.74 8.06 42.40
CA VAL A 23 -20.02 6.67 42.83
C VAL A 23 -21.30 6.14 42.17
N GLY A 24 -22.29 7.00 41.90
CA GLY A 24 -23.56 6.64 41.28
C GLY A 24 -23.50 6.38 39.76
N VAL A 25 -22.39 6.72 39.11
CA VAL A 25 -22.12 6.36 37.70
C VAL A 25 -21.43 5.00 37.56
N PHE A 26 -21.03 4.35 38.67
CA PHE A 26 -20.35 3.04 38.65
C PHE A 26 -21.14 1.90 39.32
N VAL A 27 -22.47 2.01 39.40
CA VAL A 27 -23.33 0.87 39.74
C VAL A 27 -24.25 0.60 38.55
N VAL A 28 -23.66 0.07 37.48
CA VAL A 28 -24.36 -0.75 36.51
C VAL A 28 -24.26 -2.18 37.05
N ASP A 29 -25.39 -2.88 37.16
CA ASP A 29 -25.39 -4.33 37.39
C ASP A 29 -24.55 -4.98 36.29
N ALA A 30 -23.31 -5.31 36.61
CA ALA A 30 -22.44 -6.12 35.79
C ALA A 30 -22.77 -7.59 36.05
N GLU A 31 -23.95 -8.04 35.62
CA GLU A 31 -24.04 -9.40 35.09
C GLU A 31 -23.35 -9.34 33.72
N THR A 32 -22.02 -9.48 33.70
CA THR A 32 -21.23 -9.58 32.47
C THR A 32 -21.58 -10.89 31.80
N ALA A 33 -22.63 -10.88 30.98
CA ALA A 33 -22.71 -11.83 29.88
C ALA A 33 -21.50 -11.54 28.98
N GLU A 34 -20.66 -12.56 28.75
CA GLU A 34 -19.64 -12.49 27.71
C GLU A 34 -20.32 -12.09 26.39
N PRO A 35 -19.76 -11.14 25.63
CA PRO A 35 -20.40 -10.66 24.41
C PRO A 35 -20.49 -11.81 23.40
N GLU A 36 -21.68 -12.03 22.81
CA GLU A 36 -21.84 -13.08 21.80
C GLU A 36 -21.13 -12.71 20.48
N PRO A 37 -20.63 -13.69 19.70
CA PRO A 37 -20.06 -13.45 18.37
C PRO A 37 -21.02 -12.69 17.46
N VAL A 38 -20.50 -11.79 16.63
CA VAL A 38 -21.29 -11.06 15.63
C VAL A 38 -21.17 -11.70 14.25
N VAL A 39 -21.97 -11.20 13.29
CA VAL A 39 -21.79 -11.54 11.88
C VAL A 39 -20.41 -11.02 11.45
N PHE A 40 -19.57 -11.90 10.89
CA PHE A 40 -18.15 -11.59 10.68
C PHE A 40 -17.96 -10.40 9.73
N GLU A 41 -18.83 -10.25 8.74
CA GLU A 41 -18.83 -9.16 7.77
C GLU A 41 -19.20 -7.79 8.40
N GLU A 42 -19.71 -7.77 9.64
CA GLU A 42 -19.95 -6.56 10.43
C GLU A 42 -18.75 -6.18 11.32
N THR A 43 -17.70 -7.01 11.36
CA THR A 43 -16.47 -6.71 12.07
C THR A 43 -15.60 -5.72 11.28
N VAL A 44 -14.63 -5.11 11.96
CA VAL A 44 -13.52 -4.45 11.26
C VAL A 44 -12.48 -5.53 10.98
N SER A 45 -12.50 -6.06 9.74
CA SER A 45 -11.69 -7.20 9.34
C SER A 45 -10.28 -6.82 8.88
N THR A 46 -9.32 -7.71 9.13
CA THR A 46 -7.95 -7.68 8.60
C THR A 46 -7.47 -9.10 8.25
N GLY A 47 -6.38 -9.22 7.49
CA GLY A 47 -5.70 -10.49 7.18
C GLY A 47 -6.16 -11.20 5.92
N LEU A 48 -6.86 -10.52 5.01
CA LEU A 48 -7.19 -11.06 3.68
C LEU A 48 -7.30 -9.92 2.65
N ALA A 49 -6.54 -10.02 1.57
CA ALA A 49 -6.65 -9.13 0.41
C ALA A 49 -8.01 -9.26 -0.26
N LEU A 50 -8.51 -8.18 -0.83
CA LEU A 50 -9.75 -8.24 -1.63
C LEU A 50 -9.59 -9.14 -2.86
N GLU A 51 -8.40 -9.16 -3.47
CA GLU A 51 -8.13 -10.03 -4.62
C GLU A 51 -8.16 -11.51 -4.24
N ASP A 52 -7.61 -11.85 -3.07
CA ASP A 52 -7.61 -13.21 -2.55
C ASP A 52 -9.05 -13.62 -2.23
N GLU A 53 -9.82 -12.77 -1.56
CA GLU A 53 -11.23 -13.01 -1.27
C GLU A 53 -12.03 -13.33 -2.55
N LEU A 54 -11.77 -12.60 -3.63
CA LEU A 54 -12.42 -12.82 -4.93
C LEU A 54 -11.91 -14.09 -5.65
N ALA A 55 -10.66 -14.51 -5.40
CA ALA A 55 -10.06 -15.71 -6.01
C ALA A 55 -10.48 -17.01 -5.29
N LEU A 56 -10.94 -16.93 -4.04
CA LEU A 56 -11.36 -18.09 -3.26
C LEU A 56 -12.61 -18.76 -3.84
N GLY A 57 -12.61 -20.09 -3.87
CA GLY A 57 -13.78 -20.88 -4.20
C GLY A 57 -14.92 -20.69 -3.20
N ALA A 58 -16.17 -20.75 -3.66
CA ALA A 58 -17.35 -20.53 -2.82
C ALA A 58 -17.51 -21.51 -1.63
N ASP A 59 -16.85 -22.67 -1.70
CA ASP A 59 -16.81 -23.69 -0.65
C ASP A 59 -15.61 -23.54 0.31
N VAL A 60 -14.68 -22.62 0.02
CA VAL A 60 -13.57 -22.31 0.92
C VAL A 60 -14.11 -21.61 2.16
N GLN A 61 -13.70 -22.11 3.32
CA GLN A 61 -14.04 -21.55 4.62
C GLN A 61 -12.73 -21.33 5.36
N LEU A 62 -12.16 -20.13 5.26
CA LEU A 62 -10.91 -19.78 5.95
C LEU A 62 -11.12 -19.70 7.48
N PRO A 63 -10.10 -20.04 8.29
CA PRO A 63 -10.18 -19.85 9.73
C PRO A 63 -10.36 -18.38 10.06
N ARG A 64 -11.19 -18.07 11.05
CA ARG A 64 -11.44 -16.68 11.46
C ARG A 64 -11.44 -16.54 12.96
N ALA A 65 -11.00 -15.37 13.45
CA ALA A 65 -11.13 -14.95 14.83
C ALA A 65 -11.92 -13.64 14.95
N GLN A 66 -12.71 -13.50 16.01
CA GLN A 66 -13.36 -12.25 16.39
C GLN A 66 -12.95 -11.89 17.81
N VAL A 67 -12.50 -10.65 18.00
CA VAL A 67 -11.93 -10.19 19.27
C VAL A 67 -12.67 -8.96 19.78
N PHE A 68 -13.10 -9.05 21.02
CA PHE A 68 -13.72 -7.95 21.76
C PHE A 68 -12.67 -7.34 22.68
N TYR A 69 -12.36 -6.07 22.49
CA TYR A 69 -11.28 -5.40 23.21
C TYR A 69 -11.83 -4.38 24.22
N SER A 70 -11.20 -4.32 25.39
CA SER A 70 -11.64 -3.42 26.47
C SER A 70 -11.49 -1.92 26.20
N GLN A 71 -10.67 -1.52 25.22
CA GLN A 71 -10.46 -0.11 24.86
C GLN A 71 -10.77 0.20 23.38
N TYR A 72 -11.45 -0.69 22.67
CA TYR A 72 -11.87 -0.49 21.29
C TYR A 72 -13.34 -0.87 21.11
N ASP A 73 -14.14 0.08 20.64
CA ASP A 73 -15.60 -0.05 20.60
C ASP A 73 -16.12 -0.96 19.46
N TYR A 74 -15.25 -1.35 18.53
CA TYR A 74 -15.60 -2.22 17.40
C TYR A 74 -15.01 -3.62 17.59
N VAL A 75 -15.74 -4.64 17.12
CA VAL A 75 -15.23 -6.01 17.06
C VAL A 75 -14.19 -6.11 15.94
N VAL A 76 -13.01 -6.63 16.25
CA VAL A 76 -11.97 -6.85 15.24
C VAL A 76 -12.07 -8.28 14.72
N GLY A 77 -12.20 -8.41 13.41
CA GLY A 77 -12.18 -9.70 12.72
C GLY A 77 -10.79 -9.97 12.15
N TYR A 78 -10.29 -11.19 12.32
CA TYR A 78 -9.04 -11.64 11.70
C TYR A 78 -9.36 -12.81 10.79
N HIS A 79 -8.95 -12.72 9.53
CA HIS A 79 -8.81 -13.88 8.66
C HIS A 79 -7.47 -14.56 9.00
N GLY A 80 -7.54 -15.83 9.43
CA GLY A 80 -6.43 -16.58 10.04
C GLY A 80 -6.30 -16.34 11.55
N ILE A 81 -6.06 -17.41 12.31
CA ILE A 81 -5.81 -17.29 13.77
C ILE A 81 -4.38 -16.83 14.01
N GLU A 82 -3.45 -17.26 13.17
CA GLU A 82 -2.08 -16.79 13.09
C GLU A 82 -1.99 -15.26 13.01
N THR A 83 -2.82 -14.62 12.16
CA THR A 83 -2.90 -13.16 12.03
C THR A 83 -3.25 -12.48 13.35
N PHE A 84 -4.18 -13.07 14.11
CA PHE A 84 -4.53 -12.56 15.43
C PHE A 84 -3.38 -12.75 16.42
N VAL A 85 -2.76 -13.93 16.46
CA VAL A 85 -1.70 -14.25 17.42
C VAL A 85 -0.51 -13.29 17.27
N GLU A 86 -0.10 -13.02 16.03
CA GLU A 86 0.99 -12.07 15.74
C GLU A 86 0.61 -10.65 16.13
N SER A 87 -0.57 -10.18 15.68
CA SER A 87 -1.06 -8.86 16.07
C SER A 87 -1.12 -8.70 17.58
N PHE A 88 -1.50 -9.75 18.31
CA PHE A 88 -1.55 -9.77 19.77
C PHE A 88 -0.16 -9.74 20.42
N GLN A 89 0.85 -10.35 19.79
CA GLN A 89 2.24 -10.33 20.24
C GLN A 89 2.95 -8.99 19.98
N ASP A 90 2.42 -8.15 19.09
CA ASP A 90 3.01 -6.85 18.79
C ASP A 90 3.25 -5.99 20.04
N ASP A 91 4.44 -5.41 20.12
CA ASP A 91 4.78 -4.39 21.10
C ASP A 91 3.78 -3.23 21.03
N GLY A 92 3.11 -2.96 22.15
CA GLY A 92 2.11 -1.89 22.25
C GLY A 92 0.69 -2.29 21.84
N HIS A 93 0.42 -3.53 21.42
CA HIS A 93 -0.94 -4.02 21.14
C HIS A 93 -1.92 -3.70 22.28
N THR A 94 -1.59 -4.09 23.51
CA THR A 94 -2.44 -3.81 24.69
C THR A 94 -2.62 -2.32 24.96
N ALA A 95 -1.64 -1.48 24.60
CA ALA A 95 -1.77 -0.03 24.76
C ALA A 95 -2.73 0.59 23.72
N ARG A 96 -2.80 -0.02 22.52
CA ARG A 96 -3.67 0.38 21.41
C ARG A 96 -5.11 -0.09 21.61
N PHE A 97 -5.29 -1.37 21.90
CA PHE A 97 -6.61 -2.03 21.95
C PHE A 97 -7.10 -2.31 23.38
N GLY A 98 -6.22 -2.34 24.39
CA GLY A 98 -6.55 -2.86 25.71
C GLY A 98 -6.38 -4.38 25.79
N HIS A 99 -6.95 -4.99 26.84
CA HIS A 99 -6.99 -6.45 26.97
C HIS A 99 -8.18 -7.04 26.17
N PRO A 100 -8.00 -8.22 25.54
CA PRO A 100 -9.11 -9.00 25.02
C PRO A 100 -10.08 -9.35 26.17
N GLN A 101 -11.37 -9.18 25.91
CA GLN A 101 -12.46 -9.53 26.82
C GLN A 101 -13.10 -10.86 26.45
N ALA A 102 -13.15 -11.16 25.15
CA ALA A 102 -13.57 -12.44 24.59
C ALA A 102 -12.87 -12.63 23.23
N VAL A 103 -12.47 -13.87 22.93
CA VAL A 103 -11.89 -14.26 21.65
C VAL A 103 -12.65 -15.46 21.14
N TYR A 104 -13.33 -15.31 20.01
CA TYR A 104 -14.03 -16.41 19.35
C TYR A 104 -13.30 -16.82 18.10
N VAL A 105 -13.21 -18.13 17.87
CA VAL A 105 -12.61 -18.71 16.68
C VAL A 105 -13.62 -19.60 15.98
N THR A 106 -13.49 -19.73 14.66
CA THR A 106 -14.27 -20.71 13.89
C THR A 106 -14.08 -22.11 14.45
N ASP A 107 -15.09 -22.98 14.43
CA ASP A 107 -15.01 -24.33 14.98
C ASP A 107 -15.12 -25.40 13.89
N TYR A 108 -13.98 -25.92 13.48
CA TYR A 108 -13.91 -26.96 12.47
C TYR A 108 -14.39 -28.34 12.95
N ALA A 109 -14.59 -28.54 14.25
CA ALA A 109 -15.24 -29.76 14.75
C ALA A 109 -16.70 -29.88 14.28
N THR A 110 -17.32 -28.76 13.88
CA THR A 110 -18.70 -28.72 13.40
C THR A 110 -18.88 -29.09 11.93
N VAL A 111 -17.81 -29.10 11.12
CA VAL A 111 -17.92 -29.18 9.65
C VAL A 111 -17.07 -30.27 8.95
N ASP A 112 -16.26 -31.04 9.69
CA ASP A 112 -15.31 -32.06 9.15
C ASP A 112 -14.55 -31.54 7.90
N PRO A 113 -13.61 -30.59 8.08
CA PRO A 113 -12.99 -29.90 6.96
C PRO A 113 -12.26 -30.83 6.01
N GLN A 114 -12.42 -30.53 4.72
CA GLN A 114 -11.53 -31.01 3.67
C GLN A 114 -10.52 -29.93 3.32
N LEU A 115 -9.49 -30.32 2.57
CA LEU A 115 -8.56 -29.38 1.96
C LEU A 115 -8.69 -29.50 0.45
N ALA A 116 -8.81 -28.35 -0.23
CA ALA A 116 -8.68 -28.25 -1.67
C ALA A 116 -7.25 -28.61 -2.12
N SER A 117 -7.01 -28.67 -3.42
CA SER A 117 -5.71 -29.09 -3.98
C SER A 117 -4.56 -28.15 -3.64
N ASP A 118 -4.87 -26.89 -3.38
CA ASP A 118 -3.97 -25.81 -2.95
C ASP A 118 -3.83 -25.74 -1.41
N GLY A 119 -4.53 -26.60 -0.67
CA GLY A 119 -4.49 -26.65 0.79
C GLY A 119 -5.54 -25.77 1.48
N HIS A 120 -6.39 -25.04 0.76
CA HIS A 120 -7.43 -24.23 1.37
C HIS A 120 -8.48 -25.10 2.08
N PRO A 121 -8.87 -24.78 3.33
CA PRO A 121 -9.91 -25.51 4.03
C PRO A 121 -11.27 -25.29 3.37
N THR A 122 -11.97 -26.37 3.05
CA THR A 122 -13.32 -26.37 2.47
C THR A 122 -14.31 -27.10 3.34
N ALA A 123 -15.57 -26.66 3.30
CA ALA A 123 -16.67 -27.28 4.03
C ALA A 123 -18.03 -27.02 3.37
N ASP A 124 -18.97 -27.95 3.54
CA ASP A 124 -20.32 -27.86 2.99
C ASP A 124 -21.17 -26.72 3.63
N ARG A 125 -20.72 -26.18 4.76
CA ARG A 125 -21.34 -25.07 5.50
C ARG A 125 -20.26 -24.30 6.25
N SER A 126 -20.57 -23.06 6.63
CA SER A 126 -19.65 -22.28 7.46
C SER A 126 -19.49 -22.89 8.86
N PRO A 127 -18.25 -22.96 9.38
CA PRO A 127 -17.99 -23.33 10.77
C PRO A 127 -18.75 -22.43 11.74
N GLU A 128 -19.22 -23.02 12.85
CA GLU A 128 -19.77 -22.25 13.97
C GLU A 128 -18.65 -21.55 14.76
N TRP A 129 -18.98 -20.78 15.80
CA TRP A 129 -18.00 -20.12 16.67
C TRP A 129 -17.82 -20.90 17.98
N THR A 130 -16.59 -20.95 18.47
CA THR A 130 -16.24 -21.46 19.80
C THR A 130 -15.32 -20.48 20.52
N ASP A 131 -15.30 -20.52 21.85
CA ASP A 131 -14.35 -19.72 22.63
C ASP A 131 -12.93 -20.23 22.39
N ALA A 132 -11.99 -19.32 22.14
CA ALA A 132 -10.60 -19.67 21.88
C ALA A 132 -9.96 -20.42 23.06
N GLU A 133 -10.35 -20.12 24.30
CA GLU A 133 -9.82 -20.79 25.50
C GLU A 133 -10.26 -22.25 25.61
N ASP A 134 -11.40 -22.60 25.01
CA ASP A 134 -11.95 -23.96 24.99
C ASP A 134 -11.53 -24.77 23.76
N ALA A 135 -10.82 -24.15 22.81
CA ALA A 135 -10.44 -24.76 21.54
C ALA A 135 -9.07 -25.44 21.56
N TRP A 136 -8.88 -26.35 20.60
CA TRP A 136 -7.63 -27.03 20.27
C TRP A 136 -7.20 -26.62 18.87
N PHE A 137 -5.93 -26.25 18.71
CA PHE A 137 -5.43 -25.64 17.49
C PHE A 137 -4.48 -26.58 16.79
N VAL A 138 -4.83 -26.99 15.57
CA VAL A 138 -3.91 -27.75 14.72
C VAL A 138 -3.05 -26.75 13.93
N VAL A 139 -1.74 -26.83 14.14
CA VAL A 139 -0.71 -26.06 13.43
C VAL A 139 0.18 -27.01 12.62
N GLU A 140 1.01 -26.50 11.71
CA GLU A 140 1.98 -27.29 10.92
C GLU A 140 1.33 -28.41 10.10
N SER A 141 0.07 -28.20 9.70
CA SER A 141 -0.68 -29.12 8.84
C SER A 141 -0.58 -28.72 7.37
N ASP A 142 -1.12 -29.55 6.49
CA ASP A 142 -1.22 -29.23 5.06
C ASP A 142 -2.18 -28.05 4.76
N ALA A 143 -2.91 -27.53 5.76
CA ALA A 143 -3.87 -26.44 5.58
C ALA A 143 -3.19 -25.09 5.34
N ARG A 144 -3.73 -24.33 4.39
CA ARG A 144 -3.22 -23.01 4.00
C ARG A 144 -4.33 -21.98 3.84
N THR A 145 -3.97 -20.71 4.01
CA THR A 145 -4.68 -19.54 3.50
C THR A 145 -3.92 -18.98 2.29
N PRO A 146 -4.47 -18.01 1.54
CA PRO A 146 -3.71 -17.30 0.52
C PRO A 146 -2.40 -16.68 1.05
N ARG A 147 -2.36 -16.36 2.34
CA ARG A 147 -1.21 -15.79 3.06
C ARG A 147 -0.27 -16.83 3.68
N GLY A 148 -0.41 -18.12 3.37
CA GLY A 148 0.53 -19.17 3.79
C GLY A 148 -0.06 -20.23 4.72
N GLU A 149 0.76 -20.76 5.64
CA GLU A 149 0.31 -21.76 6.62
C GLU A 149 -0.80 -21.19 7.52
N THR A 150 -1.82 -22.00 7.84
CA THR A 150 -2.92 -21.55 8.69
C THR A 150 -3.22 -22.49 9.84
N VAL A 151 -3.73 -21.90 10.92
CA VAL A 151 -4.13 -22.60 12.13
C VAL A 151 -5.60 -23.02 12.06
N LEU A 152 -5.88 -24.31 12.29
CA LEU A 152 -7.23 -24.85 12.32
C LEU A 152 -7.73 -25.07 13.76
N PRO A 153 -8.66 -24.23 14.26
CA PRO A 153 -9.32 -24.41 15.56
C PRO A 153 -10.42 -25.47 15.59
N PHE A 154 -10.48 -26.25 16.68
CA PHE A 154 -11.50 -27.28 16.95
C PHE A 154 -11.95 -27.23 18.41
N SER A 155 -13.26 -27.19 18.69
CA SER A 155 -13.79 -27.31 20.05
C SER A 155 -13.64 -28.73 20.63
N ASP A 156 -13.49 -29.75 19.77
CA ASP A 156 -13.30 -31.14 20.14
C ASP A 156 -11.87 -31.63 19.84
N ARG A 157 -11.17 -32.07 20.89
CA ARG A 157 -9.78 -32.53 20.79
C ARG A 157 -9.61 -33.79 19.94
N ASP A 158 -10.59 -34.69 19.95
CA ASP A 158 -10.53 -35.92 19.17
C ASP A 158 -10.73 -35.60 17.67
N ALA A 159 -11.56 -34.60 17.34
CA ALA A 159 -11.68 -34.05 15.99
C ALA A 159 -10.37 -33.43 15.52
N ALA A 160 -9.71 -32.60 16.34
CA ALA A 160 -8.39 -32.04 16.05
C ALA A 160 -7.35 -33.15 15.78
N ALA A 161 -7.31 -34.17 16.64
CA ALA A 161 -6.42 -35.33 16.47
C ALA A 161 -6.74 -36.14 15.20
N SER A 162 -8.01 -36.28 14.87
CA SER A 162 -8.45 -36.96 13.65
C SER A 162 -7.99 -36.19 12.41
N PHE A 163 -8.10 -34.87 12.40
CA PHE A 163 -7.60 -34.02 11.32
C PHE A 163 -6.07 -34.08 11.21
N ALA A 164 -5.36 -33.86 12.31
CA ALA A 164 -3.89 -33.87 12.33
C ALA A 164 -3.30 -35.22 11.89
N ASN A 165 -3.94 -36.34 12.23
CA ASN A 165 -3.51 -37.66 11.75
C ASN A 165 -3.69 -37.85 10.23
N ARG A 166 -4.63 -37.13 9.60
CA ARG A 166 -4.90 -37.22 8.16
C ARG A 166 -4.04 -36.26 7.33
N ARG A 167 -3.81 -35.05 7.85
CA ARG A 167 -3.22 -33.91 7.13
C ARG A 167 -1.89 -33.42 7.72
N GLY A 168 -1.30 -34.18 8.65
CA GLY A 168 -0.16 -33.72 9.43
C GLY A 168 -0.53 -32.66 10.46
N GLY A 169 0.46 -32.24 11.24
CA GLY A 169 0.33 -31.14 12.20
C GLY A 169 0.44 -31.52 13.67
N THR A 170 0.59 -30.48 14.48
CA THR A 170 0.74 -30.52 15.94
C THR A 170 -0.47 -29.85 16.58
N ILE A 171 -0.97 -30.39 17.69
CA ILE A 171 -2.10 -29.80 18.43
C ILE A 171 -1.57 -28.97 19.59
N LEU A 172 -1.96 -27.70 19.63
CA LEU A 172 -1.66 -26.76 20.71
C LEU A 172 -2.93 -26.38 21.48
N ASP A 173 -2.76 -26.00 22.74
CA ASP A 173 -3.78 -25.29 23.51
C ASP A 173 -3.63 -23.77 23.32
N TRP A 174 -4.62 -22.99 23.77
CA TRP A 174 -4.63 -21.55 23.57
C TRP A 174 -3.40 -20.81 24.14
N PRO A 175 -2.96 -21.05 25.40
CA PRO A 175 -1.78 -20.36 25.91
C PRO A 175 -0.51 -20.68 25.14
N THR A 176 -0.33 -21.94 24.72
CA THR A 176 0.84 -22.34 23.92
C THR A 176 0.79 -21.73 22.52
N LEU A 177 -0.41 -21.60 21.93
CA LEU A 177 -0.58 -20.94 20.63
C LEU A 177 -0.20 -19.45 20.71
N LEU A 178 -0.62 -18.73 21.75
CA LEU A 178 -0.32 -17.31 21.93
C LEU A 178 1.17 -17.00 22.09
N GLU A 179 2.01 -18.00 22.37
CA GLU A 179 3.47 -17.86 22.46
C GLU A 179 4.19 -18.27 21.16
N ARG A 180 3.46 -18.77 20.17
CA ARG A 180 4.03 -19.25 18.90
C ARG A 180 4.29 -18.10 17.94
N ALA A 181 5.46 -18.11 17.31
CA ALA A 181 5.76 -17.30 16.15
C ALA A 181 5.33 -18.02 14.87
N PHE A 182 4.86 -17.27 13.89
CA PHE A 182 4.55 -17.76 12.55
C PHE A 182 5.47 -17.05 11.55
N ASP A 183 5.91 -17.77 10.51
CA ASP A 183 6.67 -17.17 9.43
C ASP A 183 5.66 -16.57 8.44
N ARG A 184 5.66 -15.24 8.31
CA ARG A 184 4.77 -14.52 7.39
C ARG A 184 5.49 -13.46 6.60
N ASP A 185 4.96 -13.25 5.41
CA ASP A 185 5.36 -12.15 4.53
C ASP A 185 4.64 -10.86 4.96
N ASP A 186 4.98 -10.35 6.15
CA ASP A 186 4.50 -9.07 6.68
C ASP A 186 5.30 -7.87 6.13
N ALA A 187 4.99 -6.65 6.57
CA ALA A 187 5.71 -5.45 6.13
C ALA A 187 7.22 -5.47 6.46
N THR A 188 7.65 -6.22 7.49
CA THR A 188 9.07 -6.40 7.83
C THR A 188 9.72 -7.36 6.84
N ALA A 189 9.06 -8.47 6.51
CA ALA A 189 9.53 -9.37 5.46
C ALA A 189 9.64 -8.68 4.10
N VAL A 190 8.70 -7.79 3.76
CA VAL A 190 8.78 -6.95 2.55
C VAL A 190 10.06 -6.09 2.56
N ALA A 191 10.38 -5.47 3.69
CA ALA A 191 11.59 -4.68 3.84
C ALA A 191 12.87 -5.55 3.74
N ASP A 192 12.89 -6.70 4.44
CA ASP A 192 14.04 -7.61 4.47
C ASP A 192 14.33 -8.26 3.10
N GLN A 193 13.30 -8.49 2.30
CA GLN A 193 13.40 -9.11 0.96
C GLN A 193 13.62 -8.09 -0.17
N LEU A 194 13.54 -6.78 0.11
CA LEU A 194 13.55 -5.74 -0.92
C LEU A 194 14.79 -5.81 -1.85
N ASP A 195 15.98 -6.01 -1.27
CA ASP A 195 17.23 -6.14 -2.04
C ASP A 195 17.22 -7.37 -2.97
N ASP A 196 16.71 -8.50 -2.48
CA ASP A 196 16.61 -9.74 -3.27
C ASP A 196 15.62 -9.55 -4.43
N ARG A 197 14.49 -8.89 -4.19
CA ARG A 197 13.49 -8.62 -5.22
C ARG A 197 13.97 -7.62 -6.27
N HIS A 198 14.78 -6.63 -5.87
CA HIS A 198 15.50 -5.78 -6.82
C HIS A 198 16.50 -6.58 -7.66
N ALA A 199 17.24 -7.51 -7.06
CA ALA A 199 18.17 -8.37 -7.78
C ALA A 199 17.46 -9.30 -8.78
N ASP A 200 16.26 -9.80 -8.45
CA ASP A 200 15.43 -10.57 -9.36
C ASP A 200 14.96 -9.73 -10.55
N ALA A 201 14.55 -8.48 -10.31
CA ALA A 201 14.22 -7.53 -11.38
C ALA A 201 15.43 -7.23 -12.28
N ASP A 202 16.62 -7.03 -11.71
CA ASP A 202 17.87 -6.84 -12.47
C ASP A 202 18.21 -8.05 -13.34
N ALA A 203 18.11 -9.25 -12.78
CA ALA A 203 18.34 -10.50 -13.50
C ALA A 203 17.34 -10.66 -14.66
N ARG A 204 16.09 -10.21 -14.46
CA ARG A 204 15.07 -10.19 -15.49
C ARG A 204 15.43 -9.23 -16.63
N VAL A 205 15.80 -7.99 -16.31
CA VAL A 205 16.25 -6.99 -17.29
C VAL A 205 17.46 -7.50 -18.07
N GLU A 206 18.45 -8.09 -17.41
CA GLU A 206 19.64 -8.65 -18.06
C GLU A 206 19.28 -9.79 -19.03
N SER A 207 18.43 -10.72 -18.59
CA SER A 207 17.99 -11.86 -19.40
C SER A 207 17.22 -11.40 -20.66
N ILE A 208 16.29 -10.46 -20.50
CA ILE A 208 15.49 -9.91 -21.60
C ILE A 208 16.33 -9.02 -22.52
N GLY A 209 17.37 -8.38 -22.02
CA GLY A 209 18.32 -7.60 -22.81
C GLY A 209 19.02 -8.38 -23.94
N ALA A 210 19.08 -9.71 -23.87
CA ALA A 210 19.61 -10.55 -24.94
C ALA A 210 18.80 -10.46 -26.26
N LEU A 211 17.56 -9.97 -26.22
CA LEU A 211 16.73 -9.76 -27.42
C LEU A 211 17.31 -8.69 -28.35
N ARG A 212 18.10 -7.75 -27.82
CA ARG A 212 18.78 -6.70 -28.60
C ARG A 212 19.89 -7.25 -29.50
N ASP A 213 20.56 -8.31 -29.04
CA ASP A 213 21.78 -8.85 -29.64
C ASP A 213 21.52 -9.92 -30.71
N ARG A 214 20.25 -10.12 -31.08
CA ARG A 214 19.86 -11.06 -32.13
C ARG A 214 20.52 -10.68 -33.48
N PRO A 215 20.87 -11.68 -34.31
CA PRO A 215 21.48 -11.42 -35.61
C PRO A 215 20.47 -10.75 -36.55
N VAL A 216 20.91 -9.71 -37.26
CA VAL A 216 20.12 -9.09 -38.33
C VAL A 216 19.94 -10.08 -39.49
N SER A 217 18.69 -10.36 -39.85
CA SER A 217 18.34 -11.21 -40.99
C SER A 217 17.76 -10.44 -42.17
N THR A 218 17.17 -9.28 -41.91
CA THR A 218 16.37 -8.53 -42.87
C THR A 218 16.53 -7.03 -42.62
N VAL A 219 16.82 -6.27 -43.67
CA VAL A 219 16.96 -4.81 -43.64
C VAL A 219 15.87 -4.18 -44.50
N VAL A 220 15.08 -3.29 -43.90
CA VAL A 220 14.01 -2.57 -44.61
C VAL A 220 14.61 -1.65 -45.67
N GLY A 221 14.08 -1.72 -46.89
CA GLY A 221 14.58 -1.02 -48.08
C GLY A 221 15.61 -1.80 -48.90
N GLU A 222 16.28 -2.81 -48.31
CA GLU A 222 17.23 -3.68 -49.01
C GLU A 222 16.62 -5.05 -49.33
N ASP A 223 16.09 -5.73 -48.31
CA ASP A 223 15.54 -7.09 -48.40
C ASP A 223 14.02 -7.10 -48.59
N ALA A 224 13.33 -6.05 -48.10
CA ALA A 224 11.88 -5.88 -48.18
C ALA A 224 11.53 -4.39 -48.35
N ALA A 225 10.37 -4.08 -48.95
CA ALA A 225 10.00 -2.69 -49.28
C ALA A 225 9.42 -1.91 -48.09
N THR A 226 8.74 -2.61 -47.19
CA THR A 226 8.04 -2.08 -46.01
C THR A 226 8.56 -2.76 -44.75
N ILE A 227 8.22 -2.22 -43.57
CA ILE A 227 8.56 -2.86 -42.30
C ILE A 227 7.76 -4.15 -42.15
N GLN A 228 6.45 -4.15 -42.47
CA GLN A 228 5.61 -5.34 -42.36
C GLN A 228 6.11 -6.49 -43.25
N ASP A 229 6.48 -6.22 -44.51
CA ASP A 229 7.03 -7.24 -45.41
C ASP A 229 8.34 -7.83 -44.83
N ALA A 230 9.14 -7.02 -44.14
CA ALA A 230 10.38 -7.45 -43.51
C ALA A 230 10.12 -8.35 -42.30
N LEU A 231 9.15 -7.99 -41.44
CA LEU A 231 8.69 -8.82 -40.33
C LEU A 231 8.14 -10.17 -40.85
N GLU A 232 7.37 -10.14 -41.94
CA GLU A 232 6.84 -11.34 -42.58
C GLU A 232 7.95 -12.27 -43.10
N ALA A 233 9.00 -11.71 -43.72
CA ALA A 233 10.10 -12.47 -44.30
C ALA A 233 11.15 -12.98 -43.29
N ALA A 234 11.30 -12.32 -42.14
CA ALA A 234 12.35 -12.61 -41.18
C ALA A 234 12.18 -14.00 -40.51
N PRO A 235 13.26 -14.78 -40.34
CA PRO A 235 13.22 -16.00 -39.52
C PRO A 235 13.06 -15.69 -38.04
N GLU A 236 12.43 -16.57 -37.26
CA GLU A 236 12.33 -16.40 -35.80
C GLU A 236 13.70 -16.25 -35.13
N ASN A 237 13.72 -15.54 -34.00
CA ASN A 237 14.90 -15.22 -33.18
C ASN A 237 15.95 -14.39 -33.94
N THR A 238 15.52 -13.54 -34.86
CA THR A 238 16.39 -12.62 -35.60
C THR A 238 15.90 -11.17 -35.48
N THR A 239 16.68 -10.25 -36.04
CA THR A 239 16.38 -8.82 -36.04
C THR A 239 15.99 -8.33 -37.43
N VAL A 240 14.88 -7.60 -37.49
CA VAL A 240 14.51 -6.70 -38.59
C VAL A 240 15.09 -5.33 -38.29
N LEU A 241 16.04 -4.90 -39.12
CA LEU A 241 16.69 -3.59 -38.99
C LEU A 241 15.94 -2.57 -39.85
N VAL A 242 15.54 -1.46 -39.22
CA VAL A 242 14.83 -0.34 -39.87
C VAL A 242 15.77 0.86 -39.93
N PRO A 243 16.28 1.24 -41.12
CA PRO A 243 17.10 2.44 -41.26
C PRO A 243 16.29 3.72 -41.00
N ALA A 244 16.99 4.82 -40.70
CA ALA A 244 16.37 6.14 -40.51
C ALA A 244 15.39 6.52 -41.64
N GLY A 245 14.20 6.98 -41.24
CA GLY A 245 13.11 7.29 -42.15
C GLY A 245 11.75 7.39 -41.45
N THR A 246 10.74 7.84 -42.21
CA THR A 246 9.34 7.83 -41.77
C THR A 246 8.57 6.78 -42.56
N TYR A 247 7.94 5.85 -41.84
CA TYR A 247 7.22 4.71 -42.36
C TYR A 247 5.75 4.87 -41.98
N ASN A 248 4.85 4.94 -42.97
CA ASN A 248 3.42 5.06 -42.72
C ASN A 248 2.80 3.66 -42.75
N GLU A 249 2.81 2.99 -41.60
CA GLU A 249 2.45 1.57 -41.46
C GLU A 249 1.85 1.32 -40.08
N THR A 250 0.97 0.33 -40.00
CA THR A 250 0.59 -0.36 -38.75
C THR A 250 1.20 -1.76 -38.80
N LEU A 251 1.81 -2.19 -37.70
CA LEU A 251 2.68 -3.36 -37.66
C LEU A 251 2.12 -4.47 -36.78
N GLU A 252 2.24 -5.71 -37.24
CA GLU A 252 1.94 -6.92 -36.48
C GLU A 252 3.19 -7.80 -36.35
N ILE A 253 3.60 -8.06 -35.11
CA ILE A 253 4.72 -8.94 -34.75
C ILE A 253 4.14 -10.22 -34.14
N ASP A 254 3.93 -11.22 -35.01
CA ASP A 254 3.32 -12.52 -34.72
C ASP A 254 4.33 -13.65 -34.45
N ARG A 255 5.63 -13.31 -34.50
CA ARG A 255 6.74 -14.23 -34.28
C ARG A 255 7.79 -13.60 -33.39
N SER A 256 8.61 -14.44 -32.76
CA SER A 256 9.69 -14.02 -31.87
C SER A 256 10.79 -13.27 -32.65
N LEU A 257 10.60 -11.98 -32.85
CA LEU A 257 11.44 -11.11 -33.68
C LEU A 257 11.81 -9.84 -32.92
N THR A 258 12.94 -9.25 -33.29
CA THR A 258 13.34 -7.93 -32.81
C THR A 258 13.18 -6.92 -33.93
N LEU A 259 12.28 -5.95 -33.76
CA LEU A 259 12.19 -4.75 -34.58
C LEU A 259 13.14 -3.71 -34.01
N ARG A 260 14.16 -3.31 -34.77
CA ARG A 260 15.19 -2.37 -34.30
C ARG A 260 15.39 -1.21 -35.27
N GLY A 261 15.15 0.00 -34.80
CA GLY A 261 15.49 1.22 -35.53
C GLY A 261 16.98 1.55 -35.48
N GLU A 262 17.49 2.14 -36.56
CA GLU A 262 18.86 2.67 -36.63
C GLU A 262 18.82 4.14 -37.08
N GLY A 263 19.05 5.04 -36.12
CA GLY A 263 18.92 6.49 -36.32
C GLY A 263 17.49 6.98 -36.09
N ASP A 264 17.13 8.09 -36.73
CA ASP A 264 15.81 8.69 -36.58
C ASP A 264 14.75 7.89 -37.36
N VAL A 265 14.09 6.94 -36.69
CA VAL A 265 13.03 6.09 -37.27
C VAL A 265 11.67 6.48 -36.69
N THR A 266 10.72 6.84 -37.54
CA THR A 266 9.34 7.12 -37.15
C THR A 266 8.38 6.14 -37.82
N ILE A 267 7.59 5.43 -37.03
CA ILE A 267 6.46 4.61 -37.47
C ILE A 267 5.19 5.43 -37.21
N GLN A 268 4.56 5.83 -38.31
CA GLN A 268 3.38 6.69 -38.33
C GLN A 268 2.15 5.84 -38.65
N GLY A 269 1.30 5.63 -37.65
CA GLY A 269 -0.03 5.06 -37.82
C GLY A 269 -0.96 6.00 -38.58
N ASP A 270 -2.10 5.46 -39.00
CA ASP A 270 -3.13 6.15 -39.78
C ASP A 270 -4.26 6.76 -38.93
N GLY A 271 -4.15 6.67 -37.60
CA GLY A 271 -5.17 7.12 -36.65
C GLY A 271 -6.31 6.13 -36.46
N ASP A 272 -6.12 4.86 -36.81
CA ASP A 272 -7.06 3.76 -36.57
C ASP A 272 -6.31 2.53 -36.04
N GLY A 273 -6.62 2.07 -34.83
CA GLY A 273 -5.94 0.93 -34.23
C GLY A 273 -4.62 1.25 -33.52
N SER A 274 -3.98 0.21 -33.00
CA SER A 274 -2.63 0.30 -32.44
C SER A 274 -1.56 0.35 -33.54
N VAL A 275 -0.50 1.13 -33.36
CA VAL A 275 0.53 1.33 -34.40
C VAL A 275 1.48 0.13 -34.49
N VAL A 276 1.94 -0.40 -33.36
CA VAL A 276 2.74 -1.62 -33.29
C VAL A 276 2.06 -2.60 -32.35
N THR A 277 1.63 -3.74 -32.86
CA THR A 277 1.03 -4.82 -32.06
C THR A 277 1.93 -6.04 -32.08
N SER A 278 2.24 -6.61 -30.92
CA SER A 278 2.89 -7.91 -30.83
C SER A 278 2.06 -8.89 -30.02
N THR A 279 1.95 -10.10 -30.58
CA THR A 279 1.26 -11.24 -29.97
C THR A 279 2.21 -12.41 -29.70
N ALA A 280 3.51 -12.19 -29.92
CA ALA A 280 4.51 -13.23 -29.87
C ALA A 280 5.45 -13.07 -28.69
N ASP A 281 5.68 -14.17 -27.98
CA ASP A 281 6.66 -14.22 -26.90
C ASP A 281 8.06 -13.86 -27.40
N ARG A 282 8.84 -13.24 -26.51
CA ARG A 282 10.23 -12.87 -26.76
C ARG A 282 10.36 -11.97 -28.00
N SER A 283 9.39 -11.09 -28.23
CA SER A 283 9.48 -10.04 -29.23
C SER A 283 10.18 -8.81 -28.65
N ALA A 284 10.71 -7.96 -29.52
CA ALA A 284 11.32 -6.71 -29.08
C ALA A 284 11.03 -5.56 -30.04
N VAL A 285 10.77 -4.37 -29.48
CA VAL A 285 10.63 -3.10 -30.21
C VAL A 285 11.65 -2.13 -29.62
N ILE A 286 12.64 -1.74 -30.44
CA ILE A 286 13.82 -1.00 -29.97
C ILE A 286 14.12 0.19 -30.88
N GLY A 287 14.38 1.37 -30.30
CA GLY A 287 15.01 2.49 -31.01
C GLY A 287 14.10 3.14 -32.05
N VAL A 288 12.80 3.28 -31.77
CA VAL A 288 11.81 3.81 -32.70
C VAL A 288 10.94 4.89 -32.07
N THR A 289 10.53 5.86 -32.88
CA THR A 289 9.45 6.79 -32.56
C THR A 289 8.14 6.26 -33.13
N VAL A 290 7.07 6.25 -32.34
CA VAL A 290 5.74 5.79 -32.72
C VAL A 290 4.73 6.91 -32.53
N ALA A 291 3.90 7.17 -33.54
CA ALA A 291 2.86 8.20 -33.49
C ALA A 291 1.63 7.83 -34.32
N GLY A 292 0.50 8.49 -34.08
CA GLY A 292 -0.73 8.31 -34.86
C GLY A 292 -1.51 7.03 -34.54
N SER A 293 -1.56 6.65 -33.27
CA SER A 293 -2.49 5.63 -32.77
C SER A 293 -3.95 6.07 -32.94
N GLY A 294 -4.88 5.12 -32.88
CA GLY A 294 -6.31 5.34 -33.02
C GLY A 294 -6.99 5.99 -31.80
N THR A 295 -8.09 5.39 -31.34
CA THR A 295 -9.00 6.02 -30.35
C THR A 295 -9.12 5.19 -29.07
N GLU A 296 -9.70 5.79 -28.02
CA GLU A 296 -10.05 5.08 -26.78
C GLU A 296 -11.10 3.99 -26.96
N GLN A 297 -11.83 4.00 -28.09
CA GLN A 297 -12.91 3.06 -28.31
C GLN A 297 -12.32 1.65 -28.44
N PRO A 298 -12.76 0.69 -27.61
CA PRO A 298 -12.26 -0.67 -27.69
C PRO A 298 -12.38 -1.21 -29.12
N ALA A 299 -11.32 -1.83 -29.61
CA ALA A 299 -11.36 -2.50 -30.90
C ALA A 299 -12.57 -3.43 -30.95
N SER A 300 -13.39 -3.33 -32.00
CA SER A 300 -14.55 -4.21 -32.16
C SER A 300 -14.08 -5.62 -32.56
N GLY A 301 -13.82 -6.48 -31.58
CA GLY A 301 -13.41 -7.88 -31.78
C GLY A 301 -12.76 -8.47 -30.53
N ASP A 302 -12.66 -9.81 -30.51
CA ASP A 302 -11.93 -10.53 -29.47
C ASP A 302 -10.42 -10.37 -29.71
N LEU A 303 -9.66 -10.07 -28.65
CA LEU A 303 -8.21 -10.02 -28.67
C LEU A 303 -7.62 -11.36 -28.17
N PRO A 304 -6.35 -11.69 -28.48
CA PRO A 304 -5.74 -12.92 -27.99
C PRO A 304 -5.75 -13.01 -26.46
N GLY A 305 -6.25 -14.12 -25.92
CA GLY A 305 -6.33 -14.35 -24.47
C GLY A 305 -7.60 -13.83 -23.79
N ASP A 306 -8.61 -13.41 -24.56
CA ASP A 306 -9.95 -13.14 -24.04
C ASP A 306 -10.63 -14.45 -23.61
N ASP A 307 -11.30 -14.42 -22.46
CA ASP A 307 -12.07 -15.56 -21.94
C ASP A 307 -13.47 -15.59 -22.61
N GLU A 308 -13.92 -16.76 -23.09
CA GLU A 308 -15.20 -16.90 -23.84
C GLU A 308 -16.46 -16.68 -22.97
N GLU A 309 -16.35 -16.65 -21.64
CA GLU A 309 -17.48 -16.48 -20.72
C GLU A 309 -17.72 -15.01 -20.36
N ALA A 310 -18.35 -14.29 -21.29
CA ALA A 310 -18.74 -12.90 -21.11
C ALA A 310 -19.64 -12.69 -19.87
N GLY A 311 -19.14 -12.02 -18.82
CA GLY A 311 -20.01 -11.67 -17.68
C GLY A 311 -19.43 -11.07 -16.40
N ASP A 312 -18.11 -11.09 -16.17
CA ASP A 312 -17.52 -10.56 -14.93
C ASP A 312 -17.19 -9.05 -15.05
N TRP A 313 -17.25 -8.31 -13.93
CA TRP A 313 -16.88 -6.88 -13.87
C TRP A 313 -15.45 -6.64 -14.37
N ASP A 314 -14.57 -7.58 -14.03
CA ASP A 314 -13.17 -7.62 -14.42
C ASP A 314 -12.97 -7.63 -15.94
N GLU A 315 -13.77 -8.43 -16.65
CA GLU A 315 -13.72 -8.55 -18.11
C GLU A 315 -14.28 -7.28 -18.80
N VAL A 316 -15.34 -6.68 -18.22
CA VAL A 316 -15.85 -5.39 -18.70
C VAL A 316 -14.81 -4.29 -18.50
N PHE A 317 -14.11 -4.29 -17.37
CA PHE A 317 -13.06 -3.34 -17.07
C PHE A 317 -11.87 -3.50 -18.02
N GLU A 318 -11.41 -4.73 -18.22
CA GLU A 318 -10.37 -5.10 -19.17
C GLU A 318 -10.73 -4.64 -20.58
N ARG A 319 -11.94 -4.96 -21.06
CA ARG A 319 -12.38 -4.54 -22.40
C ARG A 319 -12.42 -3.03 -22.57
N ASN A 320 -12.72 -2.28 -21.52
CA ASN A 320 -12.78 -0.82 -21.63
C ASN A 320 -11.39 -0.16 -21.62
N HIS A 321 -10.39 -0.76 -20.96
CA HIS A 321 -9.07 -0.14 -20.78
C HIS A 321 -7.97 -0.85 -21.58
N ALA A 322 -7.88 -2.17 -21.51
CA ALA A 322 -6.82 -2.98 -22.11
C ALA A 322 -7.14 -3.48 -23.55
N HIS A 323 -8.26 -3.05 -24.13
CA HIS A 323 -8.57 -3.18 -25.56
C HIS A 323 -8.56 -1.83 -26.28
N SER A 324 -8.13 -0.76 -25.60
CA SER A 324 -7.91 0.53 -26.25
C SER A 324 -6.78 0.42 -27.27
N ASP A 325 -6.79 1.32 -28.25
CA ASP A 325 -5.64 1.48 -29.12
C ASP A 325 -4.42 1.99 -28.34
N ALA A 326 -3.23 1.63 -28.81
CA ALA A 326 -1.97 2.10 -28.23
C ALA A 326 -0.92 2.44 -29.29
N GLY A 327 0.09 3.22 -28.91
CA GLY A 327 1.29 3.35 -29.73
C GLY A 327 1.96 1.98 -29.92
N ILE A 328 2.28 1.32 -28.80
CA ILE A 328 2.85 -0.04 -28.79
C ILE A 328 1.99 -0.92 -27.89
N ALA A 329 1.45 -2.01 -28.44
CA ALA A 329 0.63 -2.98 -27.72
C ALA A 329 1.28 -4.37 -27.71
N LEU A 330 1.50 -4.92 -26.52
CA LEU A 330 1.85 -6.31 -26.27
C LEU A 330 0.63 -7.05 -25.74
N HIS A 331 0.23 -8.11 -26.42
CA HIS A 331 -0.92 -8.92 -26.07
C HIS A 331 -0.50 -10.38 -25.97
N THR A 332 -0.54 -10.96 -24.77
CA THR A 332 -0.08 -12.33 -24.52
C THR A 332 1.35 -12.58 -25.03
N ALA A 333 2.21 -11.57 -24.97
CA ALA A 333 3.56 -11.59 -25.53
C ALA A 333 4.59 -11.60 -24.39
N ALA A 334 4.75 -12.76 -23.74
CA ALA A 334 5.61 -12.92 -22.57
C ALA A 334 7.10 -12.75 -22.91
N ASP A 335 7.92 -12.44 -21.91
CA ASP A 335 9.37 -12.31 -22.08
C ASP A 335 9.80 -11.30 -23.16
N SER A 336 9.04 -10.22 -23.37
CA SER A 336 9.28 -9.24 -24.45
C SER A 336 9.99 -7.97 -23.97
N LEU A 337 10.54 -7.20 -24.90
CA LEU A 337 11.30 -5.96 -24.62
C LEU A 337 10.73 -4.77 -25.39
N VAL A 338 10.40 -3.69 -24.70
CA VAL A 338 10.18 -2.36 -25.30
C VAL A 338 11.26 -1.45 -24.76
N GLU A 339 12.13 -0.95 -25.64
CA GLU A 339 13.32 -0.21 -25.22
C GLU A 339 13.68 0.96 -26.12
N ASP A 340 14.15 2.07 -25.54
CA ASP A 340 14.64 3.24 -26.29
C ASP A 340 13.59 3.70 -27.32
N VAL A 341 12.33 3.80 -26.86
CA VAL A 341 11.20 4.19 -27.69
C VAL A 341 10.72 5.58 -27.30
N THR A 342 10.20 6.32 -28.28
CA THR A 342 9.43 7.53 -28.04
C THR A 342 8.02 7.31 -28.59
N VAL A 343 7.01 7.49 -27.75
CA VAL A 343 5.60 7.29 -28.15
C VAL A 343 4.83 8.59 -27.94
N ASP A 344 4.26 9.09 -29.03
CA ASP A 344 3.27 10.17 -29.04
C ASP A 344 1.91 9.54 -29.31
N SER A 345 1.06 9.46 -28.28
CA SER A 345 -0.24 8.78 -28.38
C SER A 345 -1.36 9.64 -27.82
N ASP A 346 -2.44 9.73 -28.59
CA ASP A 346 -3.69 10.35 -28.16
C ASP A 346 -4.52 9.46 -27.21
N VAL A 347 -4.06 8.23 -26.91
CA VAL A 347 -4.79 7.23 -26.13
C VAL A 347 -3.89 6.59 -25.06
N THR A 348 -3.35 5.40 -25.33
CA THR A 348 -2.42 4.67 -24.45
C THR A 348 -1.06 4.64 -25.13
N GLY A 349 0.01 5.04 -24.45
CA GLY A 349 1.35 5.01 -25.04
C GLY A 349 1.82 3.57 -25.29
N ILE A 350 2.05 2.84 -24.19
CA ILE A 350 2.52 1.46 -24.19
C ILE A 350 1.54 0.60 -23.39
N LEU A 351 0.99 -0.45 -24.01
CA LEU A 351 0.04 -1.37 -23.42
C LEU A 351 0.64 -2.77 -23.30
N LEU A 352 0.63 -3.36 -22.11
CA LEU A 352 1.00 -4.74 -21.85
C LEU A 352 -0.19 -5.48 -21.25
N ARG A 353 -0.78 -6.41 -22.01
CA ARG A 353 -1.88 -7.28 -21.55
C ARG A 353 -1.41 -8.72 -21.50
N ARG A 354 -1.48 -9.37 -20.32
CA ARG A 354 -1.03 -10.76 -20.10
C ARG A 354 0.37 -11.05 -20.64
N SER A 355 1.29 -10.10 -20.55
CA SER A 355 2.61 -10.15 -21.20
C SER A 355 3.72 -10.34 -20.16
N GLU A 356 3.61 -11.44 -19.42
CA GLU A 356 4.37 -11.71 -18.20
C GLU A 356 5.89 -11.63 -18.38
N GLY A 357 6.53 -11.05 -17.37
CA GLY A 357 7.95 -10.78 -17.28
C GLY A 357 8.51 -9.84 -18.35
N SER A 358 7.70 -9.23 -19.21
CA SER A 358 8.23 -8.26 -20.17
C SER A 358 8.93 -7.09 -19.47
N VAL A 359 9.79 -6.39 -20.21
CA VAL A 359 10.54 -5.23 -19.72
C VAL A 359 10.23 -4.03 -20.61
N VAL A 360 9.83 -2.92 -19.99
CA VAL A 360 9.77 -1.60 -20.62
C VAL A 360 10.89 -0.76 -20.02
N ARG A 361 11.84 -0.32 -20.83
CA ARG A 361 12.96 0.50 -20.34
C ARG A 361 13.36 1.62 -21.28
N ASP A 362 13.90 2.70 -20.74
CA ASP A 362 14.35 3.85 -21.55
C ASP A 362 13.24 4.39 -22.47
N ALA A 363 11.98 4.36 -22.01
CA ALA A 363 10.81 4.76 -22.80
C ALA A 363 10.43 6.21 -22.51
N THR A 364 10.12 6.99 -23.55
CA THR A 364 9.53 8.33 -23.43
C THR A 364 8.11 8.29 -23.98
N VAL A 365 7.13 8.70 -23.19
CA VAL A 365 5.72 8.74 -23.58
C VAL A 365 5.15 10.15 -23.38
N ASP A 366 4.75 10.77 -24.49
CA ASP A 366 3.99 12.01 -24.49
C ASP A 366 2.50 11.63 -24.53
N SER A 367 1.79 11.86 -23.43
CA SER A 367 0.35 11.56 -23.30
C SER A 367 -0.53 12.79 -23.59
N PRO A 368 -1.85 12.62 -23.77
CA PRO A 368 -2.77 13.72 -24.03
C PRO A 368 -2.74 14.78 -22.91
N ARG A 369 -2.77 16.06 -23.31
CA ARG A 369 -2.84 17.17 -22.33
C ARG A 369 -4.17 17.28 -21.62
N ASP A 370 -5.25 16.90 -22.29
CA ASP A 370 -6.55 16.80 -21.62
C ASP A 370 -6.58 15.48 -20.87
N ARG A 371 -6.61 15.54 -19.55
CA ARG A 371 -6.66 14.36 -18.68
C ARG A 371 -7.92 13.51 -18.87
N THR A 372 -8.96 13.98 -19.56
CA THR A 372 -10.11 13.13 -19.89
C THR A 372 -9.90 12.31 -21.15
N ASP A 373 -8.79 12.57 -21.86
CA ASP A 373 -8.40 11.88 -23.06
C ASP A 373 -7.24 10.92 -22.73
N GLY A 374 -7.28 9.72 -23.28
CA GLY A 374 -6.37 8.62 -23.01
C GLY A 374 -6.62 7.89 -21.69
N HIS A 375 -6.01 6.71 -21.58
CA HIS A 375 -6.08 5.90 -20.36
C HIS A 375 -4.80 6.05 -19.55
N ALA A 376 -3.66 5.66 -20.12
CA ALA A 376 -2.38 5.78 -19.44
C ALA A 376 -1.21 5.97 -20.40
N GLY A 377 -0.12 6.59 -19.93
CA GLY A 377 1.14 6.58 -20.64
C GLY A 377 1.66 5.15 -20.83
N ILE A 378 1.74 4.39 -19.73
CA ILE A 378 2.05 2.95 -19.73
C ILE A 378 0.97 2.19 -18.95
N LEU A 379 0.33 1.21 -19.58
CA LEU A 379 -0.71 0.37 -19.00
C LEU A 379 -0.23 -1.09 -18.89
N ALA A 380 -0.14 -1.59 -17.65
CA ALA A 380 0.18 -2.99 -17.34
C ALA A 380 -1.06 -3.73 -16.81
N PHE A 381 -1.67 -4.57 -17.63
CA PHE A 381 -2.87 -5.31 -17.30
C PHE A 381 -2.58 -6.80 -17.19
N ARG A 382 -2.77 -7.39 -16.01
CA ARG A 382 -2.45 -8.81 -15.75
C ARG A 382 -1.04 -9.18 -16.18
N SER A 383 -0.08 -8.30 -15.92
CA SER A 383 1.27 -8.37 -16.47
C SER A 383 2.31 -8.08 -15.37
N PRO A 384 2.87 -9.10 -14.71
CA PRO A 384 4.03 -8.95 -13.82
C PRO A 384 5.26 -8.53 -14.64
N ILE A 385 5.62 -7.25 -14.64
CA ILE A 385 6.64 -6.68 -15.54
C ILE A 385 7.61 -5.75 -14.80
N VAL A 386 8.70 -5.39 -15.47
CA VAL A 386 9.60 -4.32 -15.03
C VAL A 386 9.43 -3.11 -15.93
N ILE A 387 9.15 -1.95 -15.33
CA ILE A 387 9.17 -0.64 -15.97
C ILE A 387 10.32 0.16 -15.31
N GLU A 388 11.34 0.52 -16.08
CA GLU A 388 12.48 1.28 -15.56
C GLU A 388 12.93 2.42 -16.47
N ASN A 389 13.42 3.52 -15.89
CA ASN A 389 13.91 4.67 -16.66
C ASN A 389 12.89 5.18 -17.70
N ALA A 390 11.60 5.25 -17.32
CA ALA A 390 10.56 5.81 -18.16
C ALA A 390 10.42 7.31 -17.91
N THR A 391 10.17 8.08 -18.97
CA THR A 391 9.72 9.47 -18.89
C THR A 391 8.29 9.54 -19.41
N VAL A 392 7.35 9.98 -18.58
CA VAL A 392 5.94 10.12 -19.00
C VAL A 392 5.44 11.50 -18.64
N THR A 393 4.87 12.21 -19.61
CA THR A 393 4.31 13.55 -19.39
C THR A 393 2.84 13.64 -19.74
N ASP A 394 2.10 14.43 -18.95
CA ASP A 394 0.66 14.68 -19.08
C ASP A 394 -0.18 13.37 -18.96
N GLY A 395 -1.45 13.39 -19.37
CA GLY A 395 -2.35 12.22 -19.34
C GLY A 395 -3.15 12.02 -18.05
N GLN A 396 -4.05 11.04 -18.09
CA GLN A 396 -4.87 10.60 -16.95
C GLN A 396 -4.00 9.85 -15.93
N ASP A 397 -3.43 8.70 -16.30
CA ASP A 397 -2.46 7.96 -15.50
C ASP A 397 -1.09 7.97 -16.21
N ALA A 398 0.00 8.29 -15.53
CA ALA A 398 1.31 8.16 -16.16
C ALA A 398 1.68 6.66 -16.31
N ILE A 399 1.54 5.90 -15.22
CA ILE A 399 1.65 4.45 -15.20
C ILE A 399 0.44 3.89 -14.46
N TYR A 400 -0.32 3.02 -15.13
CA TYR A 400 -1.46 2.32 -14.55
C TYR A 400 -1.23 0.81 -14.58
N ALA A 401 -1.42 0.15 -13.44
CA ALA A 401 -1.38 -1.30 -13.34
C ALA A 401 -2.63 -1.88 -12.69
N HIS A 402 -3.13 -2.95 -13.29
CA HIS A 402 -4.30 -3.68 -12.82
C HIS A 402 -4.02 -5.19 -12.79
N ARG A 403 -4.14 -5.82 -11.61
CA ARG A 403 -3.89 -7.26 -11.42
C ARG A 403 -2.52 -7.73 -11.91
N SER A 404 -1.51 -6.91 -11.68
CA SER A 404 -0.15 -7.14 -12.17
C SER A 404 0.80 -7.37 -10.98
N PRO A 405 0.70 -8.50 -10.26
CA PRO A 405 1.53 -8.74 -9.08
C PRO A 405 3.02 -8.72 -9.43
N GLU A 406 3.90 -8.53 -8.46
CA GLU A 406 5.37 -8.51 -8.68
C GLU A 406 5.85 -7.41 -9.64
N LEU A 407 4.99 -6.44 -9.99
CA LEU A 407 5.34 -5.28 -10.81
C LEU A 407 6.48 -4.48 -10.16
N VAL A 408 7.48 -4.12 -10.95
CA VAL A 408 8.52 -3.18 -10.54
C VAL A 408 8.44 -1.92 -11.39
N VAL A 409 8.30 -0.76 -10.74
CA VAL A 409 8.39 0.55 -11.37
C VAL A 409 9.49 1.33 -10.68
N ARG A 410 10.57 1.63 -11.42
CA ARG A 410 11.72 2.32 -10.85
C ARG A 410 12.40 3.34 -11.75
N ASP A 411 13.17 4.22 -11.12
CA ASP A 411 14.07 5.17 -11.79
C ASP A 411 13.37 6.05 -12.85
N SER A 412 12.07 6.29 -12.70
CA SER A 412 11.24 6.96 -13.71
C SER A 412 10.90 8.41 -13.33
N ASP A 413 10.72 9.27 -14.34
CA ASP A 413 10.35 10.69 -14.20
C ASP A 413 8.94 10.92 -14.77
N LEU A 414 7.99 11.27 -13.91
CA LEU A 414 6.57 11.39 -14.23
C LEU A 414 6.08 12.80 -13.92
N GLU A 415 5.61 13.53 -14.93
CA GLU A 415 5.23 14.95 -14.78
C GLU A 415 3.84 15.27 -15.36
N GLY A 416 3.03 16.00 -14.58
CA GLY A 416 1.82 16.68 -15.09
C GLY A 416 0.57 15.81 -15.27
N SER A 417 0.66 14.50 -15.08
CA SER A 417 -0.48 13.58 -15.16
C SER A 417 -1.52 13.84 -14.05
N HIS A 418 -2.73 13.27 -14.18
CA HIS A 418 -3.71 13.31 -13.08
C HIS A 418 -3.30 12.42 -11.92
N LEU A 419 -2.93 11.18 -12.23
CA LEU A 419 -2.33 10.20 -11.33
C LEU A 419 -0.94 9.83 -11.86
N GLY A 420 0.06 9.77 -10.99
CA GLY A 420 1.41 9.37 -11.39
C GLY A 420 1.50 7.86 -11.59
N ILE A 421 1.66 7.12 -10.49
CA ILE A 421 1.60 5.65 -10.49
C ILE A 421 0.29 5.23 -9.83
N HIS A 422 -0.53 4.46 -10.53
CA HIS A 422 -1.82 3.99 -10.06
C HIS A 422 -1.86 2.46 -10.07
N LEU A 423 -2.11 1.87 -8.90
CA LEU A 423 -2.21 0.42 -8.72
C LEU A 423 -3.62 0.02 -8.28
N MET A 424 -4.22 -0.92 -9.01
CA MET A 424 -5.46 -1.59 -8.64
C MET A 424 -5.25 -3.10 -8.60
N HIS A 425 -5.67 -3.74 -7.51
CA HIS A 425 -5.59 -5.18 -7.27
C HIS A 425 -4.21 -5.74 -7.59
N THR A 426 -3.16 -5.05 -7.14
CA THR A 426 -1.77 -5.35 -7.52
C THR A 426 -0.93 -5.43 -6.26
N SER A 427 -0.82 -6.65 -5.72
CA SER A 427 0.03 -6.98 -4.59
C SER A 427 1.48 -7.18 -4.99
N ASP A 428 2.36 -7.20 -4.00
CA ASP A 428 3.78 -7.48 -4.20
C ASP A 428 4.40 -6.53 -5.24
N ALA A 429 4.01 -5.26 -5.32
CA ALA A 429 4.65 -4.31 -6.22
C ALA A 429 5.85 -3.62 -5.56
N ILE A 430 6.83 -3.19 -6.36
CA ILE A 430 7.93 -2.32 -5.93
C ILE A 430 7.87 -1.02 -6.72
N LEU A 431 7.63 0.08 -6.02
CA LEU A 431 7.66 1.43 -6.56
C LEU A 431 8.86 2.15 -5.95
N ALA A 432 9.97 2.22 -6.68
CA ALA A 432 11.27 2.62 -6.12
C ALA A 432 11.95 3.76 -6.88
N ASN A 433 12.49 4.76 -6.17
CA ASN A 433 13.34 5.81 -6.76
C ASN A 433 12.70 6.55 -7.96
N ASN A 434 11.38 6.78 -7.92
CA ASN A 434 10.69 7.53 -8.96
C ASN A 434 10.60 9.02 -8.58
N ARG A 435 10.67 9.89 -9.58
CA ARG A 435 10.43 11.33 -9.43
C ARG A 435 9.06 11.69 -10.00
N LEU A 436 8.18 12.19 -9.15
CA LEU A 436 6.81 12.55 -9.52
C LEU A 436 6.58 14.03 -9.26
N ARG A 437 6.30 14.81 -10.31
CA ARG A 437 6.13 16.26 -10.25
C ARG A 437 4.77 16.72 -10.79
N ASN A 438 4.14 17.62 -10.04
CA ASN A 438 2.98 18.39 -10.48
C ASN A 438 1.76 17.53 -10.88
N GLN A 439 1.56 16.38 -10.25
CA GLN A 439 0.36 15.58 -10.46
C GLN A 439 -0.88 16.37 -10.03
N SER A 440 -1.90 16.43 -10.89
CA SER A 440 -3.09 17.23 -10.58
C SER A 440 -3.95 16.63 -9.45
N HIS A 441 -3.75 15.35 -9.11
CA HIS A 441 -4.39 14.69 -7.99
C HIS A 441 -3.42 13.92 -7.10
N THR A 442 -2.96 12.73 -7.53
CA THR A 442 -2.15 11.86 -6.67
C THR A 442 -0.83 11.50 -7.34
N GLY A 443 0.28 11.57 -6.59
CA GLY A 443 1.57 11.04 -7.04
C GLY A 443 1.52 9.52 -7.20
N ILE A 444 1.46 8.81 -6.08
CA ILE A 444 1.32 7.35 -6.04
C ILE A 444 -0.01 6.98 -5.39
N TYR A 445 -0.86 6.27 -6.12
CA TYR A 445 -2.18 5.86 -5.67
C TYR A 445 -2.34 4.35 -5.67
N VAL A 446 -2.44 3.78 -4.46
CA VAL A 446 -2.70 2.36 -4.25
C VAL A 446 -4.14 2.20 -3.79
N MET A 447 -4.90 1.32 -4.46
CA MET A 447 -6.30 1.07 -4.15
C MET A 447 -6.64 -0.40 -4.17
N THR A 448 -7.84 -0.73 -3.70
CA THR A 448 -8.50 -2.04 -3.86
C THR A 448 -7.86 -3.20 -3.09
N GLY A 449 -7.25 -2.88 -1.94
CA GLY A 449 -6.84 -3.86 -0.93
C GLY A 449 -5.69 -4.80 -1.31
N PRO A 450 -4.61 -4.35 -1.97
CA PRO A 450 -3.45 -5.19 -2.25
C PRO A 450 -2.62 -5.42 -0.98
N GLU A 451 -1.64 -6.31 -1.05
CA GLU A 451 -0.74 -6.63 0.05
C GLU A 451 0.72 -6.50 -0.36
N ARG A 452 1.62 -6.32 0.61
CA ARG A 452 3.07 -6.46 0.44
C ARG A 452 3.70 -5.54 -0.63
N ILE A 453 3.16 -4.33 -0.77
CA ILE A 453 3.73 -3.32 -1.67
C ILE A 453 4.89 -2.61 -0.96
N ALA A 454 6.01 -2.49 -1.66
CA ALA A 454 7.12 -1.61 -1.29
C ALA A 454 7.01 -0.29 -2.06
N ILE A 455 6.94 0.84 -1.33
CA ILE A 455 6.97 2.20 -1.89
C ILE A 455 8.16 2.91 -1.25
N VAL A 456 9.29 2.95 -1.96
CA VAL A 456 10.59 3.31 -1.38
C VAL A 456 11.33 4.38 -2.19
N ASP A 457 12.03 5.28 -1.51
CA ASP A 457 12.91 6.28 -2.14
C ASP A 457 12.25 7.20 -3.19
N ASN A 458 10.91 7.34 -3.19
CA ASN A 458 10.24 8.16 -4.19
C ASN A 458 10.26 9.64 -3.80
N ASP A 459 10.45 10.51 -4.78
CA ASP A 459 10.38 11.97 -4.64
C ASP A 459 9.09 12.50 -5.29
N VAL A 460 8.08 12.74 -4.45
CA VAL A 460 6.79 13.28 -4.89
C VAL A 460 6.68 14.74 -4.47
N ARG A 461 6.44 15.62 -5.45
CA ARG A 461 6.32 17.06 -5.21
C ARG A 461 5.15 17.70 -5.96
N GLY A 462 4.35 18.48 -5.22
CA GLY A 462 3.33 19.34 -5.80
C GLY A 462 2.09 18.59 -6.28
N ALA A 463 1.52 17.72 -5.43
CA ALA A 463 0.29 16.98 -5.72
C ALA A 463 -0.84 17.34 -4.73
N ALA A 464 -2.09 16.95 -5.02
CA ALA A 464 -3.13 17.00 -3.98
C ALA A 464 -2.83 15.96 -2.90
N TYR A 465 -2.44 14.74 -3.31
CA TYR A 465 -1.99 13.66 -2.45
C TYR A 465 -0.61 13.22 -2.92
N GLY A 466 0.41 13.24 -2.06
CA GLY A 466 1.74 12.74 -2.42
C GLY A 466 1.69 11.23 -2.65
N ILE A 467 1.43 10.49 -1.58
CA ILE A 467 1.16 9.05 -1.61
C ILE A 467 -0.19 8.80 -0.92
N GLU A 468 -1.05 8.01 -1.55
CA GLU A 468 -2.21 7.39 -0.91
C GLU A 468 -1.99 5.86 -0.90
N ALA A 469 -1.58 5.35 0.27
CA ALA A 469 -1.29 3.94 0.48
C ALA A 469 -2.53 3.24 1.06
N ALA A 470 -3.01 2.20 0.39
CA ALA A 470 -4.09 1.33 0.85
C ALA A 470 -3.64 -0.14 0.80
N GLY A 471 -4.42 -1.03 1.39
CA GLY A 471 -4.07 -2.45 1.48
C GLY A 471 -3.47 -2.83 2.82
N SER A 472 -2.71 -3.92 2.89
CA SER A 472 -2.03 -4.36 4.10
C SER A 472 -0.55 -4.68 3.86
N ASP A 473 0.22 -4.78 4.96
CA ASP A 473 1.62 -5.21 4.92
C ASP A 473 2.51 -4.37 4.00
N ALA A 474 2.15 -3.10 3.80
CA ALA A 474 2.92 -2.21 2.94
C ALA A 474 4.19 -1.73 3.66
N TYR A 475 5.28 -1.63 2.92
CA TYR A 475 6.51 -0.98 3.36
C TYR A 475 6.66 0.36 2.63
N VAL A 476 6.39 1.46 3.35
CA VAL A 476 6.45 2.83 2.80
C VAL A 476 7.62 3.56 3.45
N ALA A 477 8.78 3.56 2.78
CA ALA A 477 10.01 4.02 3.40
C ALA A 477 10.79 5.04 2.59
N ASP A 478 11.49 5.94 3.28
CA ASP A 478 12.49 6.84 2.68
C ASP A 478 11.96 7.74 1.54
N ASN A 479 10.63 7.95 1.49
CA ASN A 479 10.02 8.80 0.48
C ASN A 479 10.11 10.28 0.88
N ARG A 480 10.33 11.16 -0.10
CA ARG A 480 10.30 12.61 0.07
C ARG A 480 8.99 13.17 -0.49
N LEU A 481 8.08 13.55 0.41
CA LEU A 481 6.71 13.98 0.10
C LEU A 481 6.55 15.46 0.43
N THR A 482 6.61 16.31 -0.60
CA THR A 482 6.79 17.76 -0.40
C THR A 482 5.83 18.63 -1.17
N GLU A 483 5.45 19.76 -0.58
CA GLU A 483 4.63 20.79 -1.22
C GLU A 483 3.27 20.28 -1.75
N SER A 484 2.70 19.27 -1.11
CA SER A 484 1.39 18.68 -1.45
C SER A 484 0.28 19.17 -0.52
N GLN A 485 -0.99 19.02 -0.92
CA GLN A 485 -2.10 19.30 0.03
C GLN A 485 -2.06 18.30 1.19
N ILE A 486 -1.91 17.00 0.88
CA ILE A 486 -1.56 15.98 1.87
C ILE A 486 -0.32 15.26 1.40
N GLY A 487 0.72 15.18 2.23
CA GLY A 487 1.94 14.44 1.91
C GLY A 487 1.66 12.95 1.80
N LEU A 488 1.19 12.35 2.89
CA LEU A 488 0.91 10.91 3.00
C LEU A 488 -0.50 10.66 3.53
N ARG A 489 -1.32 9.95 2.76
CA ARG A 489 -2.60 9.42 3.24
C ARG A 489 -2.46 7.93 3.56
N ILE A 490 -2.72 7.59 4.82
CA ILE A 490 -2.55 6.25 5.38
C ILE A 490 -3.92 5.56 5.41
N GLY A 491 -4.21 4.83 4.35
CA GLY A 491 -5.36 3.93 4.22
C GLY A 491 -5.00 2.46 4.47
N SER A 492 -3.72 2.12 4.56
CA SER A 492 -3.25 0.75 4.77
C SER A 492 -3.34 0.30 6.24
N THR A 493 -3.26 -1.01 6.47
CA THR A 493 -3.18 -1.66 7.79
C THR A 493 -1.94 -2.53 7.89
N ASP A 494 -1.51 -2.86 9.11
CA ASP A 494 -0.40 -3.79 9.36
C ASP A 494 0.88 -3.42 8.58
N SER A 495 1.04 -2.13 8.29
CA SER A 495 2.08 -1.58 7.41
C SER A 495 3.16 -0.88 8.23
N ARG A 496 4.35 -0.78 7.64
CA ARG A 496 5.50 -0.08 8.20
C ARG A 496 5.77 1.18 7.38
N LEU A 497 5.71 2.34 8.02
CA LEU A 497 5.91 3.64 7.42
C LEU A 497 7.06 4.36 8.15
N GLU A 498 8.23 4.42 7.53
CA GLU A 498 9.43 4.93 8.20
C GLU A 498 10.40 5.70 7.31
N GLY A 499 11.27 6.51 7.90
CA GLY A 499 12.30 7.25 7.14
C GLY A 499 11.75 8.31 6.17
N ASN A 500 10.43 8.51 6.10
CA ASN A 500 9.84 9.43 5.14
C ASN A 500 10.04 10.88 5.57
N VAL A 501 10.33 11.76 4.61
CA VAL A 501 10.40 13.21 4.80
C VAL A 501 9.11 13.83 4.29
N LEU A 502 8.27 14.32 5.20
CA LEU A 502 7.02 15.01 4.88
C LEU A 502 7.20 16.50 5.16
N ALA A 503 7.46 17.29 4.10
CA ALA A 503 7.85 18.69 4.26
C ALA A 503 7.02 19.71 3.47
N GLY A 504 6.57 20.76 4.14
CA GLY A 504 5.88 21.89 3.52
C GLY A 504 4.50 21.59 2.93
N ASN A 505 3.84 20.54 3.42
CA ASN A 505 2.51 20.15 2.97
C ASN A 505 1.41 20.94 3.71
N GLU A 506 0.18 20.99 3.18
CA GLU A 506 -0.94 21.52 4.00
C GLU A 506 -1.25 20.59 5.19
N VAL A 507 -1.18 19.28 4.95
CA VAL A 507 -1.19 18.22 5.97
C VAL A 507 -0.02 17.27 5.68
N GLY A 508 0.84 17.00 6.66
CA GLY A 508 1.94 16.04 6.51
C GLY A 508 1.39 14.63 6.29
N ALA A 509 0.74 14.06 7.30
CA ALA A 509 0.07 12.76 7.21
C ALA A 509 -1.42 12.81 7.60
N GLU A 510 -2.27 12.09 6.86
CA GLU A 510 -3.69 11.90 7.17
C GLU A 510 -4.01 10.41 7.34
N VAL A 511 -4.48 10.01 8.52
CA VAL A 511 -4.90 8.63 8.78
C VAL A 511 -6.38 8.43 8.45
N ARG A 512 -6.66 7.46 7.57
CA ARG A 512 -8.02 7.07 7.17
C ARG A 512 -8.46 5.73 7.74
N THR A 513 -7.52 4.82 8.04
CA THR A 513 -7.85 3.55 8.69
C THR A 513 -8.37 3.75 10.12
N VAL A 514 -9.34 2.94 10.52
CA VAL A 514 -9.94 2.94 11.87
C VAL A 514 -9.13 2.04 12.82
N VAL A 515 -8.35 1.10 12.29
CA VAL A 515 -7.55 0.14 13.05
C VAL A 515 -6.12 0.67 13.21
N PRO A 516 -5.57 0.76 14.44
CA PRO A 516 -4.26 1.35 14.72
C PRO A 516 -3.11 0.34 14.54
N THR A 517 -3.09 -0.46 13.47
CA THR A 517 -2.08 -1.55 13.32
C THR A 517 -0.73 -1.08 12.78
N ASN A 518 -0.68 0.04 12.04
CA ASN A 518 0.54 0.50 11.39
C ASN A 518 1.64 0.93 12.37
N GLN A 519 2.90 0.63 12.00
CA GLN A 519 4.10 1.16 12.63
C GLN A 519 4.54 2.43 11.89
N VAL A 520 4.62 3.56 12.60
CA VAL A 520 4.99 4.87 12.02
C VAL A 520 6.17 5.43 12.82
N LEU A 521 7.38 5.29 12.30
CA LEU A 521 8.63 5.49 13.04
C LEU A 521 9.65 6.27 12.22
N ALA A 522 10.53 7.05 12.87
CA ALA A 522 11.66 7.73 12.22
C ALA A 522 11.29 8.61 11.00
N ASN A 523 10.05 9.09 10.89
CA ASN A 523 9.64 10.03 9.86
C ASN A 523 9.93 11.47 10.30
N ASP A 524 10.15 12.36 9.33
CA ASP A 524 10.42 13.78 9.58
C ASP A 524 9.27 14.66 9.10
N PHE A 525 8.60 15.32 10.04
CA PHE A 525 7.50 16.25 9.78
C PHE A 525 8.00 17.70 9.88
N ILE A 526 8.21 18.33 8.71
CA ILE A 526 8.90 19.63 8.59
C ILE A 526 7.97 20.66 7.95
N GLU A 527 7.78 21.82 8.59
CA GLU A 527 7.00 22.97 8.08
C GLU A 527 5.60 22.66 7.49
N ASN A 528 5.01 21.50 7.79
CA ASN A 528 3.65 21.22 7.35
C ASN A 528 2.68 22.16 8.06
N ALA A 529 1.60 22.55 7.40
CA ALA A 529 0.61 23.37 8.06
C ALA A 529 -0.09 22.59 9.20
N VAL A 530 -0.31 21.30 9.02
CA VAL A 530 -0.66 20.39 10.10
C VAL A 530 0.23 19.17 9.94
N HIS A 531 1.02 18.80 10.95
CA HIS A 531 1.92 17.65 10.82
C HIS A 531 1.16 16.34 10.61
N ALA A 532 0.11 16.07 11.39
CA ALA A 532 -0.75 14.92 11.14
C ALA A 532 -2.20 15.10 11.61
N THR A 533 -3.12 14.37 10.98
CA THR A 533 -4.53 14.24 11.36
C THR A 533 -4.95 12.79 11.41
N ALA A 534 -5.99 12.47 12.17
CA ALA A 534 -6.61 11.15 12.20
C ALA A 534 -8.14 11.25 12.23
N GLY A 535 -8.79 10.33 11.54
CA GLY A 535 -10.24 10.10 11.66
C GLY A 535 -10.62 9.47 13.01
N SER A 536 -11.91 9.21 13.22
CA SER A 536 -12.39 8.48 14.40
C SER A 536 -11.70 7.11 14.53
N GLY A 537 -11.56 6.63 15.77
CA GLY A 537 -10.88 5.37 16.07
C GLY A 537 -10.08 5.47 17.37
N PRO A 538 -9.41 4.40 17.78
CA PRO A 538 -8.68 4.34 19.04
C PRO A 538 -7.41 5.19 18.95
N LEU A 539 -6.69 5.26 20.07
CA LEU A 539 -5.40 5.93 20.15
C LEU A 539 -4.40 5.24 19.21
N ARG A 540 -3.73 6.04 18.38
CA ARG A 540 -2.59 5.59 17.55
C ARG A 540 -1.30 6.00 18.24
N ILE A 541 -0.40 5.04 18.44
CA ILE A 541 0.89 5.27 19.07
C ILE A 541 1.96 5.20 17.97
N TRP A 542 2.59 6.32 17.66
CA TRP A 542 3.61 6.45 16.61
C TRP A 542 5.01 6.47 17.23
N SER A 543 5.28 5.42 18.01
CA SER A 543 6.55 5.19 18.67
C SER A 543 6.61 3.75 19.17
N GLN A 544 7.76 3.10 19.04
CA GLN A 544 7.97 1.72 19.49
C GLN A 544 9.39 1.58 20.00
N ASN A 545 9.59 0.82 21.09
CA ASN A 545 10.92 0.52 21.64
C ASN A 545 11.85 1.73 21.86
N GLY A 546 11.26 2.88 22.20
CA GLY A 546 11.99 4.14 22.45
C GLY A 546 12.38 4.92 21.19
N GLN A 547 11.94 4.47 20.02
CA GLN A 547 12.06 5.19 18.76
C GLN A 547 10.70 5.82 18.40
N GLY A 548 10.73 7.07 17.95
CA GLY A 548 9.56 7.81 17.48
C GLY A 548 9.89 8.59 16.22
N ASN A 549 9.18 9.68 15.98
CA ASN A 549 9.32 10.52 14.79
C ASN A 549 9.91 11.89 15.17
N TYR A 550 10.47 12.58 14.18
CA TYR A 550 10.82 13.98 14.33
C TYR A 550 9.60 14.84 13.98
N TRP A 551 9.20 15.65 14.95
CA TRP A 551 8.16 16.65 14.75
C TRP A 551 8.79 18.01 14.94
N GLN A 552 8.95 18.78 13.86
CA GLN A 552 9.43 20.15 13.99
C GLN A 552 8.53 20.89 14.98
N GLY A 553 9.13 21.52 16.00
CA GLY A 553 8.41 22.17 17.10
C GLY A 553 8.18 21.32 18.35
N ALA A 554 8.38 20.00 18.32
CA ALA A 554 8.50 19.22 19.55
C ALA A 554 9.65 19.79 20.39
N THR A 555 9.42 19.96 21.70
CA THR A 555 10.31 20.74 22.56
C THR A 555 10.51 20.08 23.91
N SER A 556 11.67 20.34 24.51
CA SER A 556 12.02 19.91 25.86
C SER A 556 11.39 20.82 26.93
N LEU A 557 10.86 20.24 28.00
CA LEU A 557 10.41 20.97 29.18
C LEU A 557 11.58 21.24 30.14
N SER A 558 12.56 20.34 30.22
CA SER A 558 13.80 20.49 31.00
C SER A 558 14.80 21.45 30.37
N GLY A 559 14.76 21.62 29.04
CA GLY A 559 15.72 22.44 28.30
C GLY A 559 17.02 21.70 27.94
N ASP A 560 17.03 20.37 28.08
CA ASP A 560 18.10 19.50 27.61
C ASP A 560 17.89 19.15 26.11
N ALA A 561 18.95 18.66 25.44
CA ALA A 561 18.95 18.25 24.02
C ALA A 561 18.14 16.96 23.75
N THR A 562 17.09 16.70 24.53
CA THR A 562 16.20 15.55 24.43
C THR A 562 14.77 16.01 24.63
N VAL A 563 13.84 15.50 23.82
CA VAL A 563 12.41 15.70 24.07
C VAL A 563 11.99 14.78 25.22
N ASP A 564 11.63 15.37 26.36
CA ASP A 564 11.34 14.68 27.62
C ASP A 564 9.85 14.48 27.90
N ARG A 565 9.02 14.68 26.87
CA ARG A 565 7.57 14.49 26.89
C ARG A 565 7.07 13.85 25.60
N SER A 566 5.89 13.24 25.67
CA SER A 566 5.17 12.82 24.46
C SER A 566 4.77 14.04 23.61
N TYR A 567 4.62 13.82 22.31
CA TYR A 567 4.10 14.79 21.36
C TYR A 567 2.81 14.26 20.73
N SER A 568 1.77 15.10 20.61
CA SER A 568 0.53 14.72 19.93
C SER A 568 0.19 15.70 18.80
N PRO A 569 0.38 15.33 17.52
CA PRO A 569 0.07 16.22 16.40
C PRO A 569 -1.42 16.57 16.29
N THR A 570 -2.29 15.79 16.93
CA THR A 570 -3.74 16.00 17.00
C THR A 570 -4.18 16.85 18.19
N ALA A 571 -3.33 17.03 19.21
CA ALA A 571 -3.67 17.83 20.38
C ALA A 571 -3.66 19.34 20.03
N PRO A 572 -4.63 20.14 20.51
CA PRO A 572 -4.74 21.56 20.15
C PRO A 572 -3.50 22.41 20.45
N VAL A 573 -2.72 22.05 21.47
CA VAL A 573 -1.51 22.78 21.87
C VAL A 573 -0.33 22.33 21.01
N ASP A 574 -0.04 21.02 21.01
CA ASP A 574 1.13 20.43 20.36
C ASP A 574 1.13 20.70 18.84
N GLN A 575 -0.03 20.60 18.18
CA GLN A 575 -0.21 20.92 16.75
C GLN A 575 0.27 22.33 16.37
N ARG A 576 0.34 23.27 17.32
CA ARG A 576 0.73 24.67 17.09
C ARG A 576 2.15 25.01 17.55
N LEU A 577 2.88 24.07 18.16
CA LEU A 577 4.21 24.35 18.72
C LEU A 577 5.22 24.82 17.65
N HIS A 578 5.09 24.33 16.42
CA HIS A 578 5.95 24.72 15.29
C HIS A 578 5.62 26.08 14.66
N ARG A 579 4.50 26.71 15.06
CA ARG A 579 3.99 27.96 14.44
C ARG A 579 4.00 29.16 15.35
N THR A 580 4.10 28.94 16.66
CA THR A 580 3.82 29.99 17.64
C THR A 580 4.66 29.82 18.88
N ASP A 581 5.61 30.75 19.07
CA ASP A 581 6.57 30.75 20.19
C ASP A 581 5.90 30.74 21.57
N GLY A 582 4.73 31.39 21.71
CA GLY A 582 3.97 31.45 22.97
C GLY A 582 3.37 30.12 23.42
N THR A 583 3.26 29.13 22.53
CA THR A 583 2.64 27.83 22.81
C THR A 583 3.52 26.98 23.72
N VAL A 584 4.84 27.19 23.73
CA VAL A 584 5.80 26.50 24.62
C VAL A 584 5.57 26.86 26.10
N THR A 585 5.16 28.10 26.38
CA THR A 585 4.81 28.50 27.76
C THR A 585 3.48 27.90 28.18
N LEU A 586 2.53 27.79 27.24
CA LEU A 586 1.22 27.19 27.49
C LEU A 586 1.33 25.67 27.71
N SER A 587 2.16 24.96 26.94
CA SER A 587 2.38 23.51 27.09
C SER A 587 2.98 23.11 28.43
N ARG A 588 3.58 24.07 29.17
CA ARG A 588 4.09 23.90 30.55
C ARG A 588 3.03 24.18 31.64
N GLY A 589 1.79 24.44 31.26
CA GLY A 589 0.70 24.79 32.17
C GLY A 589 0.13 23.57 32.92
N PRO A 590 0.06 23.58 34.27
CA PRO A 590 -0.41 22.43 35.07
C PRO A 590 -1.85 21.99 34.75
N ALA A 591 -2.68 22.91 34.24
CA ALA A 591 -4.03 22.60 33.81
C ALA A 591 -4.09 21.76 32.53
N LEU A 592 -3.11 21.94 31.63
CA LEU A 592 -3.02 21.16 30.40
C LEU A 592 -2.41 19.78 30.66
N ASP A 593 -1.46 19.67 31.58
CA ASP A 593 -0.97 18.36 32.06
C ASP A 593 -2.11 17.53 32.69
N ALA A 594 -2.99 18.18 33.47
CA ALA A 594 -4.15 17.52 34.06
C ALA A 594 -5.18 17.07 33.02
N ILE A 595 -5.38 17.84 31.94
CA ILE A 595 -6.27 17.49 30.83
C ILE A 595 -5.66 16.36 29.99
N ALA A 596 -4.38 16.46 29.62
CA ALA A 596 -3.67 15.42 28.88
C ALA A 596 -3.62 14.09 29.66
N GLY A 597 -3.39 14.15 30.97
CA GLY A 597 -3.48 12.97 31.84
C GLY A 597 -4.88 12.37 31.91
N LEU A 598 -5.93 13.20 31.83
CA LEU A 598 -7.33 12.75 31.84
C LEU A 598 -7.75 12.16 30.48
N GLU A 599 -7.42 12.82 29.36
CA GLU A 599 -7.62 12.32 27.99
C GLU A 599 -6.86 11.01 27.77
N GLY A 600 -5.63 10.94 28.28
CA GLY A 600 -4.83 9.71 28.33
C GLY A 600 -5.40 8.62 29.23
N SER A 601 -6.40 8.86 30.08
CA SER A 601 -6.96 7.86 31.02
C SER A 601 -8.38 7.40 30.67
N VAL A 602 -9.09 8.09 29.76
CA VAL A 602 -10.49 7.81 29.44
C VAL A 602 -10.62 7.36 27.97
N PRO A 603 -10.97 6.09 27.71
CA PRO A 603 -11.03 5.53 26.35
C PRO A 603 -11.83 6.37 25.35
N GLY A 604 -13.02 6.83 25.72
CA GLY A 604 -13.87 7.65 24.84
C GLY A 604 -13.33 9.06 24.52
N MET A 605 -12.35 9.56 25.27
CA MET A 605 -11.68 10.84 24.99
C MET A 605 -10.38 10.70 24.18
N ARG A 606 -9.95 9.46 23.89
CA ARG A 606 -8.79 9.16 23.02
C ARG A 606 -9.16 9.06 21.53
N SER A 607 -10.41 9.37 21.18
CA SER A 607 -10.91 9.15 19.82
C SER A 607 -10.21 10.05 18.80
N GLY A 608 -9.72 9.45 17.72
CA GLY A 608 -9.02 10.15 16.63
C GLY A 608 -7.74 10.87 17.05
N SER A 609 -7.04 10.32 18.04
CA SER A 609 -5.78 10.89 18.54
C SER A 609 -4.56 10.12 18.06
N ILE A 610 -3.49 10.85 17.78
CA ILE A 610 -2.14 10.33 17.54
C ILE A 610 -1.24 10.80 18.69
N VAL A 611 -0.43 9.91 19.23
CA VAL A 611 0.59 10.23 20.24
C VAL A 611 1.89 9.55 19.86
N ASP A 612 2.97 10.32 19.90
CA ASP A 612 4.34 9.84 19.85
C ASP A 612 4.94 9.90 21.27
N LEU A 613 5.33 8.76 21.83
CA LEU A 613 5.89 8.67 23.18
C LEU A 613 7.39 8.92 23.23
N ALA A 614 8.08 8.89 22.09
CA ALA A 614 9.53 9.02 21.98
C ALA A 614 9.94 9.94 20.81
N PRO A 615 9.42 11.18 20.72
CA PRO A 615 9.76 12.10 19.64
C PRO A 615 11.25 12.46 19.66
N THR A 616 11.86 12.61 18.49
CA THR A 616 13.28 12.96 18.38
C THR A 616 13.52 14.47 18.42
N CYS A 617 14.70 14.87 18.92
CA CYS A 617 15.05 16.29 19.00
C CYS A 617 15.49 16.88 17.66
N GLU A 618 16.04 16.05 16.78
CA GLU A 618 16.57 16.41 15.46
C GLU A 618 15.96 15.50 14.38
N PRO A 619 15.96 15.92 13.10
CA PRO A 619 15.52 15.10 11.99
C PRO A 619 16.23 13.74 11.98
N ASN A 620 15.49 12.68 11.66
CA ASN A 620 16.01 11.32 11.56
C ASN A 620 16.73 11.10 10.21
N ASN A 621 16.31 11.80 9.17
CA ASN A 621 16.70 11.53 7.78
C ASN A 621 17.48 12.71 7.19
N GLN A 622 18.59 13.08 7.84
CA GLN A 622 19.39 14.23 7.44
C GLN A 622 19.91 14.13 6.00
N ASP A 623 20.34 12.94 5.57
CA ASP A 623 20.81 12.67 4.21
C ASP A 623 19.74 12.99 3.14
N ALA A 624 18.46 12.70 3.45
CA ALA A 624 17.33 13.00 2.56
C ALA A 624 16.97 14.50 2.51
N LEU A 625 17.44 15.29 3.49
CA LEU A 625 17.26 16.74 3.54
C LEU A 625 18.38 17.49 2.81
N GLU A 626 19.59 16.93 2.75
CA GLU A 626 20.77 17.61 2.23
C GLU A 626 20.53 18.22 0.83
N GLY A 627 20.82 19.51 0.69
CA GLY A 627 20.66 20.22 -0.59
C GLY A 627 19.20 20.53 -0.98
N THR A 628 18.23 20.18 -0.15
CA THR A 628 16.82 20.60 -0.31
C THR A 628 16.56 21.94 0.42
N PRO A 629 15.47 22.65 0.08
CA PRO A 629 15.06 23.84 0.83
C PRO A 629 14.67 23.58 2.29
N TRP A 630 14.58 22.31 2.71
CA TRP A 630 14.09 21.90 4.02
C TRP A 630 15.20 21.69 5.05
N ASP A 631 16.44 21.47 4.60
CA ASP A 631 17.63 21.30 5.46
C ASP A 631 17.82 22.49 6.39
N ASP A 632 17.90 23.70 5.82
CA ASP A 632 18.04 24.95 6.57
C ASP A 632 16.79 25.34 7.38
N ARG A 633 15.66 24.66 7.16
CA ARG A 633 14.36 24.98 7.79
C ARG A 633 13.96 24.01 8.88
N ALA A 634 14.53 22.81 8.89
CA ALA A 634 14.42 21.93 10.03
C ALA A 634 15.25 22.51 11.18
N TRP A 635 14.75 22.41 12.41
CA TRP A 635 15.47 22.91 13.58
C TRP A 635 15.32 21.99 14.78
N SER A 636 16.35 21.92 15.61
CA SER A 636 16.33 21.06 16.78
C SER A 636 15.30 21.53 17.82
N CYS A 637 14.96 20.64 18.74
CA CYS A 637 14.06 20.92 19.87
C CYS A 637 14.56 22.05 20.80
N GLU A 638 15.81 22.49 20.65
CA GLU A 638 16.43 23.60 21.38
C GLU A 638 16.12 24.99 20.78
N TYR A 639 15.69 25.06 19.52
CA TYR A 639 15.54 26.33 18.78
C TYR A 639 14.63 27.38 19.44
N PRO A 640 13.51 27.05 20.12
CA PRO A 640 12.69 28.05 20.81
C PRO A 640 13.41 28.76 21.98
N LEU A 641 14.59 28.29 22.40
CA LEU A 641 15.36 28.86 23.50
C LEU A 641 16.42 29.89 23.06
N GLN A 642 16.75 29.97 21.76
CA GLN A 642 17.82 30.85 21.26
C GLN A 642 17.34 32.22 20.78
N THR A 643 16.04 32.40 20.50
CA THR A 643 15.49 33.68 20.02
C THR A 643 14.99 34.61 21.13
N VAL A 644 15.12 34.22 22.39
CA VAL A 644 14.89 35.08 23.56
C VAL A 644 16.23 35.57 24.10
N ASP A 645 16.87 36.48 23.37
CA ASP A 645 17.88 37.38 23.98
C ASP A 645 17.10 38.56 24.62
N PRO A 646 17.38 38.94 25.88
CA PRO A 646 16.50 39.77 26.72
C PRO A 646 16.34 41.25 26.34
#